data_AF-A0A970MSV1-F1
#
_entry.id   AF-A0A970MSV1-F1
#
_cell.length_a   1.000
_cell.length_b   1.000
_cell.length_c   1.000
_cell.angle_alpha   90.00
_cell.angle_beta   90.00
_cell.angle_gamma   90.00
#
_symmetry.space_group_name_H-M   'P 1'
#
loop_
_entity.id
_entity.type
_entity.pdbx_description
1 polymer ?
#
loop_
_entity_poly.entity_id
_entity_poly.type
_entity_poly.pdbx_seq_one_letter_code
_entity_poly.pdbx_strand_id
1 'polypeptide(L)'
;MKKVYFLPLLVVFFFIKPSLAQTSYWDTLSYYPLQANEIYMRNFNPINYDVDVLRNCVLDCINYARDINPQGRAGKLKFNEDLDSAALIQSEYMAYRQERTTENKGVHKNTYRRVKAYGGTQFVDEVVSRTKASNPREHYSYLEVAQTMLRPILNNRRNSLILLDKKHSYVGIGHSFDEFYRSIYFSIVLGNDKTFNPSALRRRELATPFTTKKYGLKALDTRKCRRCEAQKYLEKWHNYIKIENDEVIFEFDNIRNLKRVIGRKKDGLAIEFVTREQYKCGDDNILDNNRVNRGHMLKRLYIGKIEKKNLITERRSRQLKLVVGEVPDEVVGDYEVNLLVIKEKSVCRVLQKHYVEKSPVEHIEKLRFIADTVSIASGFYKPVPEKAVLEFTIPFEKNKHDYKTEDIEPFIKALNEPKFDIDNLEITAYTSLEGSDASNTELQKKRAESIVRAIIQRQKQKLTYDTKTSDSWEFFKKDALNSKHPELATMSQDEAKRQLKGKVLKDMEPILAKHRFAKIKMNITYDISGRFEQEFVESKFNRAIASDDLAMAMSVQKYIIKACEEGRYSRSIVNAMKIPVEEKYLPFLINKNYIANVIEDRVTKSMAQDAEKNYNLNPKNDFALFAKTVSDVVEADIKNEAEINNIQSNVDRIYSLKHVPQAKADALNLELQFKIIDYADTSASASMEALLESTYEKIKTIVNVESNTWMNAYKLANIFIDHGDYPYAEFLMAPFIDSKKISDDFLFTYFSLWSYREELYLGSKFAELAQRCFETDRVRFCTIMDKFSFQVLENLEVKKLYCKECK
;
A
#
# COMPACT_ATOMS: atom_id res chain seq x y z
N MET A 1 36.42 50.81 32.60
CA MET A 1 36.41 49.34 32.68
C MET A 1 34.98 48.80 32.65
N LYS A 2 34.42 48.49 31.48
CA LYS A 2 33.22 47.65 31.34
C LYS A 2 33.36 46.85 30.04
N LYS A 3 33.30 45.53 30.18
CA LYS A 3 33.48 44.52 29.12
C LYS A 3 32.31 44.57 28.13
N VAL A 4 32.64 44.61 26.84
CA VAL A 4 31.72 44.36 25.73
C VAL A 4 31.77 42.86 25.45
N TYR A 5 30.62 42.17 25.55
CA TYR A 5 30.46 40.81 25.06
C TYR A 5 29.81 40.87 23.68
N PHE A 6 30.54 40.42 22.67
CA PHE A 6 30.05 40.12 21.32
C PHE A 6 29.25 38.80 21.36
N LEU A 7 28.04 38.80 20.83
CA LEU A 7 27.24 37.61 20.55
C LEU A 7 27.07 37.53 19.01
N PRO A 8 27.48 36.45 18.33
CA PRO A 8 27.29 36.34 16.88
C PRO A 8 25.86 35.90 16.57
N LEU A 9 25.15 36.73 15.81
CA LEU A 9 23.81 36.43 15.28
C LEU A 9 23.96 35.46 14.09
N LEU A 10 23.56 34.21 14.29
CA LEU A 10 23.51 33.19 13.23
C LEU A 10 22.21 33.40 12.44
N VAL A 11 22.32 34.07 11.29
CA VAL A 11 21.21 34.31 10.36
C VAL A 11 20.93 33.02 9.59
N VAL A 12 19.89 32.29 10.00
CA VAL A 12 19.30 31.22 9.21
C VAL A 12 18.41 31.87 8.14
N PHE A 13 18.88 31.86 6.89
CA PHE A 13 18.05 32.22 5.74
C PHE A 13 16.97 31.14 5.55
N PHE A 14 15.79 31.37 6.11
CA PHE A 14 14.58 30.73 5.61
C PHE A 14 14.26 31.35 4.25
N PHE A 15 14.29 30.53 3.19
CA PHE A 15 13.67 30.87 1.91
C PHE A 15 12.15 30.97 2.13
N ILE A 16 11.68 32.16 2.49
CA ILE A 16 10.27 32.51 2.43
C ILE A 16 9.95 32.68 0.94
N LYS A 17 9.36 31.64 0.34
CA LYS A 17 8.71 31.79 -0.96
C LYS A 17 7.64 32.89 -0.83
N PRO A 18 7.58 33.87 -1.75
CA PRO A 18 6.54 34.88 -1.73
C PRO A 18 5.17 34.19 -1.85
N SER A 19 4.23 34.58 -0.98
CA SER A 19 2.87 34.05 -0.95
C SER A 19 2.12 34.48 -2.22
N LEU A 20 2.23 33.69 -3.28
CA LEU A 20 1.14 33.58 -4.24
C LEU A 20 -0.09 33.11 -3.44
N ALA A 21 -1.21 33.83 -3.56
CA ALA A 21 -2.46 33.47 -2.89
C ALA A 21 -2.77 31.99 -3.21
N GLN A 22 -2.58 31.10 -2.23
CA GLN A 22 -2.95 29.70 -2.38
C GLN A 22 -4.46 29.69 -2.57
N THR A 23 -4.91 29.35 -3.79
CA THR A 23 -6.31 29.03 -4.05
C THR A 23 -6.74 27.92 -3.10
N SER A 24 -7.86 28.09 -2.41
CA SER A 24 -8.39 27.06 -1.53
C SER A 24 -8.66 25.78 -2.34
N TYR A 25 -8.44 24.60 -1.76
CA TYR A 25 -8.82 23.32 -2.37
C TYR A 25 -10.27 23.34 -2.89
N TRP A 26 -11.16 24.01 -2.16
CA TRP A 26 -12.58 24.16 -2.52
C TRP A 26 -12.84 25.17 -3.63
N ASP A 27 -11.89 26.05 -3.96
CA ASP A 27 -12.02 27.00 -5.09
C ASP A 27 -11.86 26.31 -6.44
N THR A 28 -11.15 25.18 -6.49
CA THR A 28 -10.95 24.36 -7.68
C THR A 28 -11.90 23.18 -7.75
N LEU A 29 -12.84 23.07 -6.80
CA LEU A 29 -13.77 21.96 -6.74
C LEU A 29 -14.75 22.00 -7.92
N SER A 30 -14.70 20.98 -8.77
CA SER A 30 -15.68 20.78 -9.84
C SER A 30 -16.84 19.90 -9.34
N TYR A 31 -18.06 20.42 -9.44
CA TYR A 31 -19.30 19.66 -9.21
C TYR A 31 -19.83 19.05 -10.52
N TYR A 32 -18.95 18.70 -11.45
CA TYR A 32 -19.30 18.08 -12.74
C TYR A 32 -20.31 16.91 -12.61
N PRO A 33 -20.22 16.02 -11.61
CA PRO A 33 -21.22 14.95 -11.44
C PRO A 33 -22.66 15.46 -11.26
N LEU A 34 -22.84 16.64 -10.64
CA LEU A 34 -24.16 17.24 -10.42
C LEU A 34 -24.67 18.02 -11.63
N GLN A 35 -23.79 18.40 -12.58
CA GLN A 35 -24.19 19.09 -13.82
C GLN A 35 -25.02 18.19 -14.75
N ALA A 36 -24.92 16.87 -14.59
CA ALA A 36 -25.74 15.91 -15.32
C ALA A 36 -27.23 15.97 -14.90
N ASN A 37 -27.56 16.59 -13.76
CA ASN A 37 -28.94 16.78 -13.35
C ASN A 37 -29.55 18.00 -14.06
N GLU A 38 -30.31 17.75 -15.12
CA GLU A 38 -30.94 18.80 -15.94
C GLU A 38 -31.82 19.76 -15.12
N ILE A 39 -32.44 19.30 -14.02
CA ILE A 39 -33.27 20.14 -13.15
C ILE A 39 -32.40 21.18 -12.42
N TYR A 40 -31.19 20.80 -11.97
CA TYR A 40 -30.27 21.72 -11.29
C TYR A 40 -29.66 22.76 -12.22
N MET A 41 -29.63 22.48 -13.53
CA MET A 41 -29.14 23.38 -14.56
C MET A 41 -30.20 24.38 -15.05
N ARG A 42 -31.46 24.25 -14.62
CA ARG A 42 -32.51 25.23 -14.92
C ARG A 42 -32.17 26.59 -14.34
N ASN A 43 -32.58 27.65 -15.04
CA ASN A 43 -32.39 29.01 -14.59
C ASN A 43 -33.15 29.26 -13.28
N PHE A 44 -32.45 29.79 -12.27
CA PHE A 44 -33.00 30.19 -10.98
C PHE A 44 -33.52 31.62 -11.08
N ASN A 45 -34.79 31.82 -10.73
CA ASN A 45 -35.42 33.12 -10.65
C ASN A 45 -35.88 33.37 -9.21
N PRO A 46 -35.35 34.39 -8.51
CA PRO A 46 -35.66 34.62 -7.09
C PRO A 46 -37.13 34.93 -6.81
N ILE A 47 -37.92 35.34 -7.82
CA ILE A 47 -39.36 35.62 -7.68
C ILE A 47 -40.20 34.36 -7.90
N ASN A 48 -39.72 33.41 -8.71
CA ASN A 48 -40.45 32.21 -9.09
C ASN A 48 -39.49 31.04 -9.28
N TYR A 49 -39.08 30.45 -8.17
CA TYR A 49 -38.22 29.27 -8.13
C TYR A 49 -38.92 28.13 -7.39
N ASP A 50 -38.44 26.92 -7.64
CA ASP A 50 -38.86 25.72 -6.95
C ASP A 50 -38.00 25.51 -5.70
N VAL A 51 -38.64 25.62 -4.54
CA VAL A 51 -38.04 25.52 -3.20
C VAL A 51 -37.40 24.15 -2.99
N ASP A 52 -38.07 23.08 -3.43
CA ASP A 52 -37.61 21.71 -3.25
C ASP A 52 -36.40 21.43 -4.15
N VAL A 53 -36.41 21.95 -5.37
CA VAL A 53 -35.26 21.87 -6.28
C VAL A 53 -34.03 22.55 -5.68
N LEU A 54 -34.16 23.78 -5.17
CA LEU A 54 -33.04 24.47 -4.53
C LEU A 54 -32.53 23.71 -3.31
N ARG A 55 -33.44 23.26 -2.43
CA ARG A 55 -33.09 22.51 -1.22
C ARG A 55 -32.33 21.23 -1.55
N ASN A 56 -32.85 20.43 -2.48
CA ASN A 56 -32.22 19.18 -2.90
C ASN A 56 -30.86 19.45 -3.56
N CYS A 57 -30.75 20.49 -4.38
CA CYS A 57 -29.48 20.88 -5.01
C CYS A 57 -28.42 21.27 -3.97
N VAL A 58 -28.80 22.05 -2.95
CA VAL A 58 -27.91 22.40 -1.84
C VAL A 58 -27.50 21.15 -1.05
N LEU A 59 -28.45 20.26 -0.73
CA LEU A 59 -28.18 19.01 -0.03
C LEU A 59 -27.17 18.14 -0.80
N ASP A 60 -27.37 17.97 -2.10
CA ASP A 60 -26.48 17.19 -2.96
C ASP A 60 -25.10 17.83 -3.09
N CYS A 61 -25.01 19.17 -3.14
CA CYS A 61 -23.72 19.86 -3.09
C CYS A 61 -22.99 19.62 -1.76
N ILE A 62 -23.69 19.69 -0.63
CA ILE A 62 -23.12 19.39 0.69
C ILE A 62 -22.65 17.93 0.75
N ASN A 63 -23.49 16.99 0.32
CA ASN A 63 -23.17 15.57 0.33
C ASN A 63 -22.01 15.22 -0.59
N TYR A 64 -21.90 15.86 -1.75
CA TYR A 64 -20.74 15.73 -2.63
C TYR A 64 -19.46 16.23 -1.95
N ALA A 65 -19.50 17.40 -1.29
CA ALA A 65 -18.36 17.92 -0.54
C ALA A 65 -17.95 17.02 0.63
N ARG A 66 -18.91 16.34 1.29
CA ARG A 66 -18.68 15.37 2.37
C ARG A 66 -18.03 14.08 1.88
N ASP A 67 -18.41 13.60 0.69
CA ASP A 67 -17.88 12.38 0.09
C ASP A 67 -16.42 12.52 -0.35
N ILE A 68 -16.06 13.67 -0.92
CA ILE A 68 -14.71 13.94 -1.45
C ILE A 68 -13.76 14.59 -0.43
N ASN A 69 -14.18 14.77 0.81
CA ASN A 69 -13.40 15.49 1.81
C ASN A 69 -12.04 14.82 2.05
N PRO A 70 -10.90 15.51 1.77
CA PRO A 70 -9.57 14.91 1.90
C PRO A 70 -9.17 14.61 3.35
N GLN A 71 -9.86 15.19 4.34
CA GLN A 71 -9.61 14.94 5.76
C GLN A 71 -10.37 13.72 6.32
N GLY A 72 -11.10 13.00 5.46
CA GLY A 72 -11.88 11.83 5.80
C GLY A 72 -13.31 11.94 5.29
N ARG A 73 -13.80 10.85 4.70
CA ARG A 73 -15.15 10.78 4.14
C ARG A 73 -16.19 10.84 5.25
N ALA A 74 -17.18 11.71 5.09
CA ALA A 74 -18.34 11.76 5.95
C ALA A 74 -19.56 11.22 5.20
N GLY A 75 -20.48 10.56 5.91
CA GLY A 75 -21.66 9.96 5.28
C GLY A 75 -22.63 11.00 4.76
N LYS A 76 -23.53 10.59 3.86
CA LYS A 76 -24.54 11.48 3.28
C LYS A 76 -25.52 11.92 4.37
N LEU A 77 -25.83 13.21 4.42
CA LEU A 77 -26.85 13.77 5.29
C LEU A 77 -28.23 13.51 4.72
N LYS A 78 -29.19 13.27 5.62
CA LYS A 78 -30.61 13.05 5.31
C LYS A 78 -31.40 14.27 5.73
N PHE A 79 -32.34 14.67 4.89
CA PHE A 79 -33.26 15.75 5.22
C PHE A 79 -34.07 15.41 6.48
N ASN A 80 -34.26 16.40 7.35
CA ASN A 80 -35.15 16.31 8.50
C ASN A 80 -35.99 17.59 8.64
N GLU A 81 -37.30 17.42 8.74
CA GLU A 81 -38.29 18.50 8.73
C GLU A 81 -38.22 19.40 9.97
N ASP A 82 -37.95 18.86 11.16
CA ASP A 82 -37.83 19.65 12.40
C ASP A 82 -36.60 20.57 12.34
N LEU A 83 -35.48 20.06 11.81
CA LEU A 83 -34.27 20.85 11.60
C LEU A 83 -34.47 21.90 10.51
N ASP A 84 -35.22 21.57 9.46
CA ASP A 84 -35.53 22.50 8.37
C ASP A 84 -36.37 23.66 8.89
N SER A 85 -37.38 23.36 9.70
CA SER A 85 -38.23 24.36 10.35
C SER A 85 -37.43 25.27 11.28
N ALA A 86 -36.45 24.72 12.02
CA ALA A 86 -35.54 25.51 12.85
C ALA A 86 -34.57 26.38 12.03
N ALA A 87 -34.16 25.89 10.85
CA ALA A 87 -33.32 26.62 9.92
C ALA A 87 -34.07 27.76 9.22
N LEU A 88 -35.33 27.52 8.83
CA LEU A 88 -36.20 28.51 8.18
C LEU A 88 -36.43 29.73 9.09
N ILE A 89 -36.73 29.52 10.37
CA ILE A 89 -36.83 30.61 11.36
C ILE A 89 -35.56 31.49 11.36
N GLN A 90 -34.38 30.88 11.19
CA GLN A 90 -33.14 31.64 11.17
C GLN A 90 -32.92 32.36 9.85
N SER A 91 -33.20 31.73 8.71
CA SER A 91 -33.04 32.38 7.41
C SER A 91 -33.98 33.57 7.26
N GLU A 92 -35.22 33.46 7.74
CA GLU A 92 -36.19 34.56 7.75
C GLU A 92 -35.70 35.72 8.61
N TYR A 93 -35.19 35.43 9.80
CA TYR A 93 -34.63 36.44 10.69
C TYR A 93 -33.41 37.14 10.08
N MET A 94 -32.50 36.39 9.46
CA MET A 94 -31.34 36.95 8.77
C MET A 94 -31.75 37.82 7.58
N ALA A 95 -32.74 37.40 6.80
CA ALA A 95 -33.29 38.15 5.69
C ALA A 95 -33.94 39.46 6.13
N TYR A 96 -34.77 39.41 7.18
CA TYR A 96 -35.40 40.60 7.77
C TYR A 96 -34.35 41.60 8.29
N ARG A 97 -33.29 41.11 8.95
CA ARG A 97 -32.20 41.95 9.48
C ARG A 97 -31.17 42.35 8.43
N GLN A 98 -31.20 41.71 7.27
CA GLN A 98 -30.16 41.78 6.23
C GLN A 98 -28.75 41.51 6.78
N GLU A 99 -28.65 40.60 7.75
CA GLU A 99 -27.43 40.33 8.52
C GLU A 99 -27.18 38.82 8.61
N ARG A 100 -25.97 38.37 8.24
CA ARG A 100 -25.56 36.98 8.40
C ARG A 100 -25.15 36.72 9.86
N THR A 101 -25.98 36.01 10.61
CA THR A 101 -25.76 35.70 12.03
C THR A 101 -26.38 34.36 12.42
N THR A 102 -25.83 33.70 13.44
CA THR A 102 -26.42 32.51 14.09
C THR A 102 -27.27 32.87 15.32
N GLU A 103 -27.20 34.13 15.76
CA GLU A 103 -27.96 34.65 16.90
C GLU A 103 -29.31 35.21 16.43
N ASN A 104 -30.33 35.02 17.26
CA ASN A 104 -31.69 35.50 17.07
C ASN A 104 -32.18 36.10 18.40
N LYS A 105 -33.49 36.30 18.58
CA LYS A 105 -34.10 36.90 19.77
C LYS A 105 -35.10 35.97 20.46
N GLY A 106 -35.43 36.30 21.71
CA GLY A 106 -36.49 35.64 22.47
C GLY A 106 -36.33 34.12 22.60
N VAL A 107 -37.42 33.39 22.34
CA VAL A 107 -37.46 31.93 22.42
C VAL A 107 -36.66 31.23 21.31
N HIS A 108 -36.19 31.95 20.30
CA HIS A 108 -35.41 31.43 19.17
C HIS A 108 -33.93 31.84 19.22
N LYS A 109 -33.48 32.45 20.32
CA LYS A 109 -32.19 33.15 20.47
C LYS A 109 -30.96 32.47 19.85
N ASN A 110 -30.85 31.15 19.94
CA ASN A 110 -29.74 30.40 19.35
C ASN A 110 -30.25 29.09 18.73
N THR A 111 -29.38 28.39 18.00
CA THR A 111 -29.71 27.17 17.26
C THR A 111 -30.45 26.13 18.11
N TYR A 112 -29.91 25.82 19.29
CA TYR A 112 -30.58 24.89 20.24
C TYR A 112 -31.99 25.36 20.60
N ARG A 113 -32.19 26.66 20.87
CA ARG A 113 -33.51 27.19 21.23
C ARG A 113 -34.52 27.06 20.10
N ARG A 114 -34.09 27.20 18.84
CA ARG A 114 -34.93 26.96 17.66
C ARG A 114 -35.28 25.49 17.50
N VAL A 115 -34.28 24.61 17.56
CA VAL A 115 -34.49 23.16 17.47
C VAL A 115 -35.35 22.63 18.63
N LYS A 116 -35.18 23.17 19.84
CA LYS A 116 -35.99 22.84 21.01
C LYS A 116 -37.48 23.16 20.82
N ALA A 117 -37.82 24.19 20.04
CA ALA A 117 -39.22 24.51 19.75
C ALA A 117 -39.93 23.36 19.01
N TYR A 118 -39.16 22.50 18.35
CA TYR A 118 -39.60 21.29 17.65
C TYR A 118 -39.21 20.01 18.40
N GLY A 119 -39.06 20.06 19.73
CA GLY A 119 -38.80 18.88 20.56
C GLY A 119 -37.35 18.37 20.55
N GLY A 120 -36.43 19.06 19.86
CA GLY A 120 -35.03 18.64 19.79
C GLY A 120 -34.16 19.06 20.99
N THR A 121 -32.91 18.61 20.97
CA THR A 121 -31.92 18.78 22.04
C THR A 121 -30.81 19.76 21.66
N GLN A 122 -29.85 19.95 22.56
CA GLN A 122 -28.66 20.77 22.31
C GLN A 122 -27.64 20.15 21.34
N PHE A 123 -27.83 18.90 20.91
CA PHE A 123 -26.92 18.18 20.02
C PHE A 123 -27.19 18.57 18.56
N VAL A 124 -26.95 19.84 18.26
CA VAL A 124 -27.08 20.44 16.93
C VAL A 124 -25.99 21.46 16.69
N ASP A 125 -25.56 21.56 15.44
CA ASP A 125 -24.65 22.60 14.96
C ASP A 125 -25.31 23.38 13.82
N GLU A 126 -24.77 24.56 13.51
CA GLU A 126 -25.31 25.40 12.43
C GLU A 126 -24.20 26.14 11.70
N VAL A 127 -24.35 26.22 10.38
CA VAL A 127 -23.62 27.15 9.54
C VAL A 127 -24.59 28.02 8.75
N VAL A 128 -24.23 29.29 8.57
CA VAL A 128 -25.06 30.27 7.85
C VAL A 128 -24.28 30.89 6.69
N SER A 129 -25.00 31.24 5.63
CA SER A 129 -24.43 31.88 4.44
C SER A 129 -25.36 32.94 3.87
N ARG A 130 -24.79 33.82 3.04
CA ARG A 130 -25.50 34.85 2.28
C ARG A 130 -24.89 34.87 0.88
N THR A 131 -25.72 34.83 -0.14
CA THR A 131 -25.29 35.03 -1.53
C THR A 131 -26.25 35.97 -2.26
N LYS A 132 -25.84 36.46 -3.43
CA LYS A 132 -26.71 37.22 -4.32
C LYS A 132 -27.79 36.29 -4.88
N ALA A 133 -29.01 36.82 -4.96
CA ALA A 133 -30.17 36.14 -5.50
C ALA A 133 -30.22 36.18 -7.05
N SER A 134 -29.34 36.95 -7.69
CA SER A 134 -29.19 37.04 -9.15
C SER A 134 -27.73 37.25 -9.57
N ASN A 135 -27.40 36.87 -10.81
CA ASN A 135 -26.10 37.07 -11.44
C ASN A 135 -26.29 38.03 -12.65
N PRO A 136 -25.39 39.02 -12.88
CA PRO A 136 -25.47 39.90 -14.05
C PRO A 136 -25.30 39.20 -15.41
N ARG A 137 -24.79 37.96 -15.41
CA ARG A 137 -24.76 37.09 -16.60
C ARG A 137 -26.10 36.37 -16.68
N GLU A 138 -26.78 36.43 -17.82
CA GLU A 138 -28.20 36.07 -18.04
C GLU A 138 -28.64 34.65 -17.63
N HIS A 139 -27.72 33.77 -17.23
CA HIS A 139 -27.99 32.44 -16.71
C HIS A 139 -27.38 32.26 -15.32
N TYR A 140 -28.23 32.02 -14.31
CA TYR A 140 -27.82 31.65 -12.96
C TYR A 140 -28.64 30.44 -12.54
N SER A 141 -28.05 29.25 -12.59
CA SER A 141 -28.73 27.99 -12.32
C SER A 141 -28.90 27.71 -10.82
N TYR A 142 -29.78 26.78 -10.44
CA TYR A 142 -29.88 26.30 -9.05
C TYR A 142 -28.54 25.79 -8.53
N LEU A 143 -27.77 25.08 -9.38
CA LEU A 143 -26.44 24.59 -9.05
C LEU A 143 -25.47 25.72 -8.75
N GLU A 144 -25.47 26.79 -9.55
CA GLU A 144 -24.59 27.94 -9.31
C GLU A 144 -24.96 28.69 -8.03
N VAL A 145 -26.25 28.81 -7.70
CA VAL A 145 -26.71 29.38 -6.41
C VAL A 145 -26.19 28.54 -5.25
N ALA A 146 -26.38 27.22 -5.31
CA ALA A 146 -25.92 26.27 -4.29
C ALA A 146 -24.40 26.30 -4.11
N GLN A 147 -23.63 26.35 -5.20
CA GLN A 147 -22.17 26.46 -5.14
C GLN A 147 -21.73 27.80 -4.54
N THR A 148 -22.37 28.90 -4.94
CA THR A 148 -22.00 30.24 -4.48
C THR A 148 -22.29 30.42 -3.00
N MET A 149 -23.39 29.86 -2.48
CA MET A 149 -23.67 29.89 -1.03
C MET A 149 -22.75 28.98 -0.22
N LEU A 150 -22.32 27.85 -0.80
CA LEU A 150 -21.52 26.84 -0.10
C LEU A 150 -20.04 27.21 -0.02
N ARG A 151 -19.52 27.87 -1.06
CA ARG A 151 -18.12 28.31 -1.14
C ARG A 151 -17.62 29.08 0.10
N PRO A 152 -18.30 30.13 0.62
CA PRO A 152 -17.85 30.82 1.82
C PRO A 152 -17.93 29.97 3.09
N ILE A 153 -18.75 28.93 3.14
CA ILE A 153 -18.80 27.96 4.24
C ILE A 153 -17.56 27.07 4.17
N LEU A 154 -17.28 26.45 3.01
CA LEU A 154 -16.15 25.53 2.81
C LEU A 154 -14.79 26.23 2.92
N ASN A 155 -14.67 27.46 2.42
CA ASN A 155 -13.45 28.26 2.53
C ASN A 155 -13.18 28.81 3.94
N ASN A 156 -14.18 28.78 4.83
CA ASN A 156 -13.99 29.14 6.23
C ASN A 156 -13.65 27.90 7.05
N ARG A 157 -12.43 27.83 7.59
CA ARG A 157 -11.94 26.69 8.38
C ARG A 157 -12.88 26.23 9.50
N ARG A 158 -13.55 27.16 10.20
CA ARG A 158 -14.44 26.79 11.32
C ARG A 158 -15.75 26.20 10.81
N ASN A 159 -16.33 26.81 9.79
CA ASN A 159 -17.61 26.37 9.24
C ASN A 159 -17.47 25.07 8.44
N SER A 160 -16.36 24.90 7.71
CA SER A 160 -16.08 23.65 6.99
C SER A 160 -15.94 22.46 7.94
N LEU A 161 -15.28 22.65 9.10
CA LEU A 161 -15.20 21.62 10.15
C LEU A 161 -16.57 21.21 10.70
N ILE A 162 -17.55 22.13 10.73
CA ILE A 162 -18.92 21.83 11.18
C ILE A 162 -19.68 21.10 10.07
N LEU A 163 -19.69 21.64 8.86
CA LEU A 163 -20.46 21.09 7.74
C LEU A 163 -19.99 19.68 7.33
N LEU A 164 -18.68 19.43 7.42
CA LEU A 164 -18.06 18.16 7.02
C LEU A 164 -17.86 17.20 8.20
N ASP A 165 -18.40 17.51 9.38
CA ASP A 165 -18.26 16.66 10.57
C ASP A 165 -18.96 15.31 10.36
N LYS A 166 -18.26 14.22 10.71
CA LYS A 166 -18.72 12.83 10.55
C LYS A 166 -19.87 12.49 11.49
N LYS A 167 -20.03 13.24 12.59
CA LYS A 167 -21.05 12.98 13.62
C LYS A 167 -22.49 13.26 13.19
N HIS A 168 -22.68 13.97 12.08
CA HIS A 168 -24.00 14.37 11.60
C HIS A 168 -24.57 13.35 10.62
N SER A 169 -25.86 13.09 10.78
CA SER A 169 -26.69 12.22 9.93
C SER A 169 -27.86 12.97 9.31
N TYR A 170 -28.30 14.07 9.94
CA TYR A 170 -29.46 14.83 9.54
C TYR A 170 -29.12 16.28 9.24
N VAL A 171 -29.92 16.89 8.37
CA VAL A 171 -29.80 18.30 8.00
C VAL A 171 -31.16 18.94 7.71
N GLY A 172 -31.31 20.19 8.16
CA GLY A 172 -32.34 21.12 7.74
C GLY A 172 -31.73 22.30 6.99
N ILE A 173 -32.38 22.78 5.93
CA ILE A 173 -31.85 23.80 5.02
C ILE A 173 -32.90 24.90 4.81
N GLY A 174 -32.88 25.88 5.71
CA GLY A 174 -33.72 27.06 5.61
C GLY A 174 -33.12 28.11 4.70
N HIS A 175 -33.95 28.72 3.85
CA HIS A 175 -33.53 29.85 3.03
C HIS A 175 -34.62 30.91 2.88
N SER A 176 -34.22 32.17 2.82
CA SER A 176 -35.14 33.32 2.69
C SER A 176 -34.49 34.50 1.99
N PHE A 177 -35.28 35.28 1.26
CA PHE A 177 -34.81 36.48 0.55
C PHE A 177 -35.00 37.73 1.41
N ASP A 178 -34.10 38.70 1.25
CA ASP A 178 -34.39 40.05 1.72
C ASP A 178 -35.59 40.66 0.97
N GLU A 179 -36.17 41.72 1.53
CA GLU A 179 -37.36 42.41 1.00
C GLU A 179 -37.25 42.82 -0.48
N PHE A 180 -36.02 43.00 -0.97
CA PHE A 180 -35.73 43.44 -2.34
C PHE A 180 -35.26 42.32 -3.26
N TYR A 181 -35.30 41.06 -2.83
CA TYR A 181 -34.80 39.90 -3.58
C TYR A 181 -33.37 40.09 -4.09
N ARG A 182 -32.53 40.84 -3.37
CA ARG A 182 -31.12 41.08 -3.73
C ARG A 182 -30.23 39.96 -3.21
N SER A 183 -30.52 39.48 -2.02
CA SER A 183 -29.75 38.43 -1.35
C SER A 183 -30.68 37.31 -0.89
N ILE A 184 -30.14 36.10 -0.94
CA ILE A 184 -30.72 34.92 -0.29
C ILE A 184 -29.83 34.55 0.90
N TYR A 185 -30.46 34.30 2.03
CA TYR A 185 -29.83 33.90 3.29
C TYR A 185 -30.12 32.44 3.55
N PHE A 186 -29.09 31.68 3.93
CA PHE A 186 -29.19 30.25 4.20
C PHE A 186 -28.81 29.96 5.65
N SER A 187 -29.60 29.11 6.31
CA SER A 187 -29.24 28.44 7.54
C SER A 187 -29.22 26.93 7.27
N ILE A 188 -28.13 26.27 7.63
CA ILE A 188 -27.98 24.82 7.57
C ILE A 188 -27.82 24.33 9.00
N VAL A 189 -28.84 23.64 9.50
CA VAL A 189 -28.86 23.05 10.86
C VAL A 189 -28.56 21.57 10.75
N LEU A 190 -27.55 21.10 11.47
CA LEU A 190 -27.01 19.75 11.39
C LEU A 190 -27.24 18.99 12.70
N GLY A 191 -27.60 17.71 12.59
CA GLY A 191 -27.95 16.87 13.74
C GLY A 191 -27.67 15.39 13.52
N ASN A 192 -28.00 14.57 14.51
CA ASN A 192 -27.98 13.10 14.47
C ASN A 192 -29.09 12.55 15.38
N ASP A 193 -29.13 11.24 15.65
CA ASP A 193 -30.21 10.64 16.46
C ASP A 193 -30.36 11.27 17.86
N LYS A 194 -29.28 11.84 18.42
CA LYS A 194 -29.35 12.56 19.71
C LYS A 194 -30.03 13.91 19.64
N THR A 195 -30.20 14.45 18.45
CA THR A 195 -30.91 15.69 18.25
C THR A 195 -32.37 15.55 18.71
N PHE A 196 -32.92 14.34 18.72
CA PHE A 196 -34.29 14.07 19.14
C PHE A 196 -34.34 13.44 20.54
N ASN A 197 -35.45 13.61 21.26
CA ASN A 197 -35.60 13.08 22.62
C ASN A 197 -36.99 12.48 22.91
N PRO A 198 -37.51 11.59 22.03
CA PRO A 198 -38.91 11.18 22.07
C PRO A 198 -39.27 10.35 23.32
N SER A 199 -38.31 9.61 23.88
CA SER A 199 -38.54 8.59 24.91
C SER A 199 -38.08 8.99 26.32
N ALA A 200 -37.62 10.23 26.55
CA ALA A 200 -37.08 10.64 27.85
C ALA A 200 -38.08 10.52 29.02
N LEU A 201 -39.38 10.65 28.74
CA LEU A 201 -40.44 10.50 29.74
C LEU A 201 -40.72 9.03 30.09
N ARG A 202 -40.32 8.09 29.23
CA ARG A 202 -40.50 6.63 29.36
C ARG A 202 -39.51 5.99 30.35
N ARG A 203 -38.65 6.78 31.00
CA ARG A 203 -37.67 6.33 32.01
C ARG A 203 -38.24 5.33 33.04
N ARG A 204 -39.49 5.51 33.46
CA ARG A 204 -40.13 4.69 34.50
C ARG A 204 -40.51 3.29 34.02
N GLU A 205 -40.43 3.02 32.71
CA GLU A 205 -40.66 1.70 32.11
C GLU A 205 -39.45 0.78 32.26
N LEU A 206 -38.26 1.32 32.58
CA LEU A 206 -37.03 0.55 32.75
C LEU A 206 -36.96 -0.08 34.15
N ALA A 207 -36.54 -1.35 34.22
CA ALA A 207 -36.22 -1.99 35.49
C ALA A 207 -35.06 -1.29 36.21
N THR A 208 -34.10 -0.78 35.43
CA THR A 208 -32.98 0.06 35.90
C THR A 208 -33.10 1.47 35.31
N PRO A 209 -33.76 2.41 36.00
CA PRO A 209 -33.94 3.77 35.46
C PRO A 209 -32.64 4.57 35.41
N PHE A 210 -32.29 5.12 34.24
CA PHE A 210 -31.09 5.96 34.10
C PHE A 210 -31.03 7.14 35.08
N THR A 211 -29.83 7.59 35.47
CA THR A 211 -29.69 8.59 36.55
C THR A 211 -30.13 9.98 36.10
N THR A 212 -31.02 10.62 36.88
CA THR A 212 -31.47 12.01 36.63
C THR A 212 -30.62 13.07 37.32
N LYS A 213 -29.83 12.67 38.32
CA LYS A 213 -28.97 13.57 39.09
C LYS A 213 -27.71 13.91 38.30
N LYS A 214 -27.50 15.20 38.02
CA LYS A 214 -26.32 15.67 37.26
C LYS A 214 -24.99 15.55 38.01
N TYR A 215 -25.00 15.37 39.34
CA TYR A 215 -23.82 15.43 40.23
C TYR A 215 -22.89 16.66 40.04
N GLY A 216 -23.44 17.75 39.49
CA GLY A 216 -22.70 18.96 39.15
C GLY A 216 -21.90 18.88 37.85
N LEU A 217 -22.07 17.81 37.07
CA LEU A 217 -21.48 17.63 35.75
C LEU A 217 -22.20 18.47 34.69
N LYS A 218 -21.45 18.86 33.67
CA LYS A 218 -21.88 19.66 32.53
C LYS A 218 -21.59 18.89 31.24
N ALA A 219 -22.29 19.28 30.17
CA ALA A 219 -22.03 18.77 28.84
C ALA A 219 -20.59 19.10 28.38
N LEU A 220 -20.21 18.49 27.25
CA LEU A 220 -18.94 18.70 26.57
C LEU A 220 -18.63 20.19 26.41
N ASP A 221 -17.40 20.57 26.74
CA ASP A 221 -16.86 21.91 26.51
C ASP A 221 -15.55 21.73 25.75
N THR A 222 -15.57 22.00 24.45
CA THR A 222 -14.45 21.74 23.53
C THR A 222 -13.15 22.39 24.01
N ARG A 223 -13.21 23.60 24.59
CA ARG A 223 -12.03 24.29 25.10
C ARG A 223 -11.43 23.60 26.32
N LYS A 224 -12.26 23.17 27.27
CA LYS A 224 -11.80 22.43 28.47
C LYS A 224 -11.34 21.01 28.13
N CYS A 225 -12.01 20.39 27.17
CA CYS A 225 -11.83 19.00 26.81
C CYS A 225 -10.70 18.77 25.79
N ARG A 226 -10.17 19.82 25.13
CA ARG A 226 -9.09 19.74 24.12
C ARG A 226 -7.95 18.75 24.45
N ARG A 227 -7.53 18.68 25.72
CA ARG A 227 -6.48 17.72 26.13
C ARG A 227 -6.92 16.26 26.05
N CYS A 228 -8.17 15.95 26.42
CA CYS A 228 -8.76 14.62 26.25
C CYS A 228 -8.89 14.28 24.76
N GLU A 229 -9.31 15.24 23.93
CA GLU A 229 -9.48 15.01 22.49
C GLU A 229 -8.15 14.70 21.80
N ALA A 230 -7.06 15.30 22.28
CA ALA A 230 -5.71 15.06 21.77
C ALA A 230 -5.08 13.73 22.25
N GLN A 231 -5.71 12.99 23.17
CA GLN A 231 -5.16 11.70 23.63
C GLN A 231 -5.57 10.58 22.67
N LYS A 232 -4.59 10.02 21.96
CA LYS A 232 -4.78 8.91 20.99
C LYS A 232 -5.34 7.64 21.67
N TYR A 233 -4.83 7.30 22.85
CA TYR A 233 -5.09 6.00 23.52
C TYR A 233 -6.15 6.05 24.63
N LEU A 234 -6.99 7.08 24.63
CA LEU A 234 -7.93 7.28 25.75
C LEU A 234 -8.97 6.15 25.84
N GLU A 235 -9.40 5.58 24.71
CA GLU A 235 -10.41 4.52 24.66
C GLU A 235 -9.93 3.22 25.34
N LYS A 236 -8.63 2.93 25.30
CA LYS A 236 -8.01 1.79 26.01
C LYS A 236 -8.20 1.90 27.54
N TRP A 237 -8.56 3.08 28.06
CA TRP A 237 -8.80 3.21 29.50
C TRP A 237 -10.01 2.40 29.99
N HIS A 238 -10.94 2.06 29.09
CA HIS A 238 -12.07 1.18 29.41
C HIS A 238 -11.60 -0.20 29.88
N ASN A 239 -10.52 -0.73 29.31
CA ASN A 239 -9.98 -2.06 29.61
C ASN A 239 -9.42 -2.19 31.05
N TYR A 240 -9.24 -1.08 31.74
CA TYR A 240 -8.76 -1.05 33.14
C TYR A 240 -9.90 -1.15 34.16
N ILE A 241 -11.14 -1.28 33.72
CA ILE A 241 -12.30 -1.52 34.59
C ILE A 241 -12.45 -3.02 34.80
N LYS A 242 -12.57 -3.43 36.07
CA LYS A 242 -12.88 -4.79 36.49
C LYS A 242 -14.08 -4.76 37.43
N ILE A 243 -14.87 -5.83 37.41
CA ILE A 243 -15.93 -6.06 38.40
C ILE A 243 -15.54 -7.32 39.18
N GLU A 244 -15.37 -7.19 40.49
CA GLU A 244 -15.03 -8.28 41.40
C GLU A 244 -15.93 -8.16 42.65
N ASN A 245 -16.71 -9.20 42.97
CA ASN A 245 -17.64 -9.21 44.12
C ASN A 245 -18.54 -7.95 44.20
N ASP A 246 -19.17 -7.57 43.09
CA ASP A 246 -19.98 -6.35 42.93
C ASP A 246 -19.24 -5.02 43.14
N GLU A 247 -17.93 -5.03 43.39
CA GLU A 247 -17.08 -3.83 43.38
C GLU A 247 -16.60 -3.53 41.96
N VAL A 248 -16.74 -2.28 41.54
CA VAL A 248 -16.11 -1.77 40.33
C VAL A 248 -14.73 -1.24 40.67
N ILE A 249 -13.71 -1.88 40.12
CA ILE A 249 -12.30 -1.59 40.35
C ILE A 249 -11.71 -0.97 39.08
N PHE A 250 -10.98 0.14 39.23
CA PHE A 250 -10.19 0.75 38.17
C PHE A 250 -8.70 0.56 38.47
N GLU A 251 -8.04 -0.28 37.67
CA GLU A 251 -6.63 -0.64 37.80
C GLU A 251 -5.82 -0.02 36.67
N PHE A 252 -5.06 1.04 36.91
CA PHE A 252 -4.36 1.79 35.88
C PHE A 252 -2.85 1.74 36.06
N ASP A 253 -2.10 1.44 34.99
CA ASP A 253 -0.66 1.17 35.08
C ASP A 253 0.18 2.38 35.48
N ASN A 254 -0.27 3.59 35.12
CA ASN A 254 0.53 4.80 35.30
C ASN A 254 -0.31 6.03 35.68
N ILE A 255 -0.45 6.28 36.97
CA ILE A 255 -1.14 7.44 37.55
C ILE A 255 -0.56 8.78 37.07
N ARG A 256 0.71 8.86 36.64
CA ARG A 256 1.26 10.11 36.07
C ARG A 256 0.62 10.41 34.71
N ASN A 257 0.41 9.39 33.87
CA ASN A 257 -0.31 9.54 32.60
C ASN A 257 -1.76 9.96 32.85
N LEU A 258 -2.42 9.35 33.83
CA LEU A 258 -3.75 9.77 34.27
C LEU A 258 -3.78 11.26 34.64
N LYS A 259 -2.84 11.74 35.45
CA LYS A 259 -2.75 13.15 35.87
C LYS A 259 -2.41 14.12 34.73
N ARG A 260 -1.71 13.68 33.68
CA ARG A 260 -1.50 14.51 32.48
C ARG A 260 -2.84 14.86 31.81
N VAL A 261 -3.80 13.94 31.85
CA VAL A 261 -5.14 14.10 31.28
C VAL A 261 -6.12 14.75 32.27
N ILE A 262 -6.23 14.25 33.50
CA ILE A 262 -7.22 14.67 34.51
C ILE A 262 -6.60 15.17 35.84
N GLY A 263 -5.55 15.98 35.77
CA GLY A 263 -4.79 16.42 36.94
C GLY A 263 -5.32 17.64 37.72
N ARG A 264 -6.36 18.36 37.25
CA ARG A 264 -6.86 19.56 37.96
C ARG A 264 -7.85 19.17 39.06
N LYS A 265 -8.02 20.05 40.07
CA LYS A 265 -8.86 19.83 41.26
C LYS A 265 -10.31 19.38 40.96
N LYS A 266 -10.87 19.74 39.79
CA LYS A 266 -12.24 19.43 39.36
C LYS A 266 -12.27 18.43 38.18
N ASP A 267 -11.15 17.83 37.87
CA ASP A 267 -11.04 16.73 36.91
C ASP A 267 -11.21 15.40 37.67
N GLY A 268 -11.68 14.37 36.98
CA GLY A 268 -12.00 13.10 37.62
C GLY A 268 -12.58 12.05 36.69
N LEU A 269 -13.12 11.00 37.30
CA LEU A 269 -13.77 9.87 36.64
C LEU A 269 -15.17 9.64 37.22
N ALA A 270 -16.06 9.06 36.43
CA ALA A 270 -17.31 8.47 36.92
C ALA A 270 -17.61 7.19 36.14
N ILE A 271 -18.38 6.29 36.75
CA ILE A 271 -18.86 5.05 36.14
C ILE A 271 -20.36 5.20 35.87
N GLU A 272 -20.83 4.68 34.75
CA GLU A 272 -22.24 4.42 34.52
C GLU A 272 -22.48 2.99 34.04
N PHE A 273 -23.65 2.47 34.37
CA PHE A 273 -24.14 1.17 33.92
C PHE A 273 -25.29 1.40 32.95
N VAL A 274 -25.13 0.98 31.71
CA VAL A 274 -26.15 1.05 30.66
C VAL A 274 -26.73 -0.34 30.52
N THR A 275 -28.05 -0.48 30.51
CA THR A 275 -28.69 -1.80 30.39
C THR A 275 -29.16 -2.07 28.97
N ARG A 276 -29.11 -3.32 28.53
CA ARG A 276 -29.57 -3.73 27.19
C ARG A 276 -31.07 -3.51 26.99
N GLU A 277 -31.83 -3.49 28.08
CA GLU A 277 -33.26 -3.15 28.06
C GLU A 277 -33.55 -1.79 27.41
N GLN A 278 -32.65 -0.82 27.55
CA GLN A 278 -32.78 0.50 26.92
C GLN A 278 -32.79 0.46 25.39
N TYR A 279 -32.35 -0.66 24.77
CA TYR A 279 -32.10 -0.79 23.34
C TYR A 279 -32.85 -1.97 22.70
N LYS A 280 -33.92 -2.48 23.33
CA LYS A 280 -34.70 -3.64 22.85
C LYS A 280 -35.15 -3.46 21.39
N CYS A 281 -35.11 -4.56 20.64
CA CYS A 281 -35.69 -4.63 19.30
C CYS A 281 -37.22 -4.58 19.37
N GLY A 282 -37.86 -3.96 18.38
CA GLY A 282 -39.32 -3.80 18.34
C GLY A 282 -39.87 -2.63 19.19
N ASP A 283 -39.01 -1.87 19.86
CA ASP A 283 -39.37 -0.66 20.62
C ASP A 283 -38.34 0.46 20.35
N ASP A 284 -38.66 1.69 20.71
CA ASP A 284 -37.74 2.82 20.69
C ASP A 284 -36.65 2.66 21.75
N ASN A 285 -35.48 3.27 21.51
CA ASN A 285 -34.48 3.36 22.57
C ASN A 285 -35.02 4.27 23.69
N ILE A 286 -35.00 3.81 24.94
CA ILE A 286 -35.48 4.59 26.10
C ILE A 286 -34.31 5.33 26.73
N LEU A 287 -34.10 6.59 26.29
CA LEU A 287 -32.94 7.42 26.63
C LEU A 287 -33.38 8.87 26.91
N ASP A 288 -32.52 9.64 27.59
CA ASP A 288 -32.66 11.10 27.69
C ASP A 288 -31.42 11.78 27.11
N ASN A 289 -31.53 12.18 25.84
CA ASN A 289 -30.48 12.83 25.08
C ASN A 289 -30.17 14.25 25.58
N ASN A 290 -30.88 14.81 26.57
CA ASN A 290 -30.43 16.05 27.23
C ASN A 290 -29.43 15.80 28.37
N ARG A 291 -29.11 14.54 28.66
CA ARG A 291 -28.20 14.13 29.74
C ARG A 291 -26.80 13.79 29.22
N VAL A 292 -25.85 13.90 30.15
CA VAL A 292 -24.45 13.53 29.91
C VAL A 292 -24.19 12.04 30.07
N ASN A 293 -25.14 11.31 30.65
CA ASN A 293 -25.10 9.88 30.93
C ASN A 293 -26.26 9.20 30.20
N ARG A 294 -26.08 7.93 29.81
CA ARG A 294 -27.13 7.07 29.23
C ARG A 294 -27.79 6.18 30.25
N GLY A 295 -27.03 5.75 31.26
CA GLY A 295 -27.45 4.72 32.19
C GLY A 295 -27.53 5.18 33.64
N HIS A 296 -27.48 4.22 34.56
CA HIS A 296 -27.32 4.46 35.98
C HIS A 296 -25.89 4.94 36.28
N MET A 297 -25.71 6.25 36.48
CA MET A 297 -24.43 6.88 36.75
C MET A 297 -24.13 6.98 38.26
N LEU A 298 -22.97 6.49 38.66
CA LEU A 298 -22.42 6.62 40.01
C LEU A 298 -21.85 8.03 40.28
N LYS A 299 -21.61 8.32 41.55
CA LYS A 299 -21.04 9.62 41.96
C LYS A 299 -19.58 9.74 41.53
N ARG A 300 -19.29 10.68 40.62
CA ARG A 300 -17.92 11.10 40.24
C ARG A 300 -16.90 11.19 41.38
N LEU A 301 -15.68 10.75 41.08
CA LEU A 301 -14.48 10.86 41.89
C LEU A 301 -13.51 11.85 41.25
N TYR A 302 -13.25 12.98 41.92
CA TYR A 302 -12.23 13.93 41.46
C TYR A 302 -10.82 13.45 41.80
N ILE A 303 -9.81 13.99 41.12
CA ILE A 303 -8.41 13.55 41.24
C ILE A 303 -7.92 13.49 42.69
N GLY A 304 -8.24 14.49 43.52
CA GLY A 304 -7.84 14.50 44.93
C GLY A 304 -8.49 13.41 45.79
N LYS A 305 -9.61 12.82 45.35
CA LYS A 305 -10.19 11.61 45.96
C LYS A 305 -9.59 10.34 45.39
N ILE A 306 -9.34 10.30 44.08
CA ILE A 306 -8.66 9.19 43.39
C ILE A 306 -7.30 8.92 44.05
N GLU A 307 -6.51 9.97 44.30
CA GLU A 307 -5.19 9.86 44.95
C GLU A 307 -5.30 9.35 46.39
N LYS A 308 -6.28 9.85 47.17
CA LYS A 308 -6.48 9.45 48.56
C LYS A 308 -6.99 8.02 48.73
N LYS A 309 -7.72 7.52 47.72
CA LYS A 309 -8.32 6.18 47.71
C LYS A 309 -7.50 5.16 46.92
N ASN A 310 -6.30 5.51 46.46
CA ASN A 310 -5.42 4.55 45.80
C ASN A 310 -5.02 3.47 46.81
N LEU A 311 -5.34 2.22 46.49
CA LEU A 311 -5.00 1.05 47.31
C LEU A 311 -3.51 0.72 47.24
N ILE A 312 -2.80 1.22 46.22
CA ILE A 312 -1.35 1.06 46.09
C ILE A 312 -0.65 2.18 46.87
N THR A 313 -0.05 1.82 48.00
CA THR A 313 0.59 2.76 48.94
C THR A 313 2.10 2.90 48.73
N GLU A 314 2.70 2.06 47.88
CA GLU A 314 4.13 2.09 47.56
C GLU A 314 4.54 3.40 46.90
N ARG A 315 5.41 4.17 47.57
CA ARG A 315 5.80 5.53 47.16
C ARG A 315 6.47 5.61 45.77
N ARG A 316 7.11 4.52 45.32
CA ARG A 316 7.78 4.45 44.00
C ARG A 316 6.89 3.86 42.90
N SER A 317 5.81 3.18 43.27
CA SER A 317 4.89 2.61 42.28
C SER A 317 4.19 3.73 41.51
N ARG A 318 3.99 3.48 40.22
CA ARG A 318 3.22 4.37 39.34
C ARG A 318 1.81 3.84 39.11
N GLN A 319 1.48 2.67 39.63
CA GLN A 319 0.19 2.05 39.44
C GLN A 319 -0.88 2.70 40.32
N LEU A 320 -2.13 2.55 39.89
CA LEU A 320 -3.32 2.97 40.60
C LEU A 320 -4.26 1.77 40.68
N LYS A 321 -4.70 1.42 41.88
CA LYS A 321 -5.84 0.50 42.08
C LYS A 321 -6.87 1.21 42.93
N LEU A 322 -8.09 1.33 42.43
CA LEU A 322 -9.14 2.12 43.07
C LEU A 322 -10.48 1.42 42.95
N VAL A 323 -11.17 1.22 44.07
CA VAL A 323 -12.61 0.92 44.08
C VAL A 323 -13.35 2.22 43.73
N VAL A 324 -13.91 2.28 42.52
CA VAL A 324 -14.61 3.46 42.01
C VAL A 324 -16.08 3.50 42.43
N GLY A 325 -16.65 2.34 42.78
CA GLY A 325 -17.98 2.19 43.35
C GLY A 325 -18.39 0.71 43.41
N GLU A 326 -19.66 0.47 43.70
CA GLU A 326 -20.29 -0.86 43.69
C GLU A 326 -21.38 -0.88 42.61
N VAL A 327 -21.66 -2.07 42.07
CA VAL A 327 -22.80 -2.31 41.18
C VAL A 327 -24.09 -2.14 42.00
N PRO A 328 -24.97 -1.18 41.68
CA PRO A 328 -26.21 -0.99 42.44
C PRO A 328 -27.16 -2.19 42.26
N ASP A 329 -27.86 -2.57 43.33
CA ASP A 329 -28.88 -3.65 43.32
C ASP A 329 -29.97 -3.45 42.25
N GLU A 330 -30.24 -2.20 41.88
CA GLU A 330 -31.21 -1.83 40.85
C GLU A 330 -30.71 -2.06 39.41
N VAL A 331 -29.42 -2.33 39.20
CA VAL A 331 -28.85 -2.71 37.90
C VAL A 331 -29.05 -4.21 37.71
N VAL A 332 -30.02 -4.58 36.88
CA VAL A 332 -30.40 -5.98 36.65
C VAL A 332 -30.33 -6.33 35.16
N GLY A 333 -30.10 -7.60 34.87
CA GLY A 333 -30.00 -8.11 33.49
C GLY A 333 -28.65 -7.86 32.83
N ASP A 334 -28.63 -7.85 31.49
CA ASP A 334 -27.42 -7.60 30.71
C ASP A 334 -27.11 -6.09 30.66
N TYR A 335 -25.86 -5.73 30.97
CA TYR A 335 -25.42 -4.34 31.08
C TYR A 335 -23.98 -4.15 30.61
N GLU A 336 -23.67 -2.92 30.19
CA GLU A 336 -22.34 -2.44 29.89
C GLU A 336 -21.92 -1.35 30.87
N VAL A 337 -20.63 -1.29 31.16
CA VAL A 337 -20.03 -0.27 32.02
C VAL A 337 -19.32 0.76 31.16
N ASN A 338 -19.67 2.04 31.28
CA ASN A 338 -18.92 3.13 30.65
C ASN A 338 -18.09 3.90 31.68
N LEU A 339 -16.95 4.43 31.22
CA LEU A 339 -16.09 5.33 31.98
C LEU A 339 -16.21 6.77 31.48
N LEU A 340 -16.67 7.66 32.33
CA LEU A 340 -16.79 9.09 32.04
C LEU A 340 -15.51 9.82 32.46
N VAL A 341 -14.80 10.39 31.49
CA VAL A 341 -13.63 11.23 31.72
C VAL A 341 -14.06 12.69 31.89
N ILE A 342 -13.80 13.24 33.08
CA ILE A 342 -14.32 14.54 33.48
C ILE A 342 -13.18 15.57 33.58
N LYS A 343 -13.37 16.73 32.95
CA LYS A 343 -12.48 17.89 33.13
C LYS A 343 -13.25 19.13 33.55
N GLU A 344 -12.83 19.73 34.65
CA GLU A 344 -13.46 20.95 35.21
C GLU A 344 -15.00 20.85 35.29
N LYS A 345 -15.49 19.65 35.67
CA LYS A 345 -16.91 19.26 35.71
C LYS A 345 -17.60 19.02 34.35
N SER A 346 -16.93 19.17 33.22
CA SER A 346 -17.47 18.77 31.91
C SER A 346 -17.16 17.31 31.63
N VAL A 347 -18.14 16.55 31.15
CA VAL A 347 -17.92 15.19 30.62
C VAL A 347 -17.28 15.34 29.24
N CYS A 348 -16.01 14.96 29.13
CA CYS A 348 -15.22 15.17 27.93
C CYS A 348 -15.22 13.96 27.00
N ARG A 349 -15.27 12.76 27.58
CA ARG A 349 -15.38 11.49 26.85
C ARG A 349 -16.18 10.50 27.68
N VAL A 350 -16.94 9.66 26.99
CA VAL A 350 -17.61 8.48 27.54
C VAL A 350 -16.94 7.30 26.84
N LEU A 351 -16.18 6.52 27.59
CA LEU A 351 -15.43 5.39 27.06
C LEU A 351 -16.27 4.14 27.30
N GLN A 352 -16.62 3.47 26.22
CA GLN A 352 -17.46 2.28 26.23
C GLN A 352 -16.64 1.03 25.88
N LYS A 353 -17.27 -0.14 26.03
CA LYS A 353 -16.76 -1.37 25.47
C LYS A 353 -16.51 -1.16 23.97
N HIS A 354 -15.29 -1.44 23.53
CA HIS A 354 -14.93 -1.34 22.12
C HIS A 354 -14.32 -2.64 21.63
N TYR A 355 -14.56 -2.92 20.35
CA TYR A 355 -13.99 -4.04 19.65
C TYR A 355 -13.59 -3.56 18.26
N VAL A 356 -12.34 -3.83 17.88
CA VAL A 356 -11.83 -3.58 16.53
C VAL A 356 -11.53 -4.94 15.92
N GLU A 357 -12.16 -5.24 14.80
CA GLU A 357 -11.88 -6.44 14.02
C GLU A 357 -10.50 -6.32 13.39
N LYS A 358 -9.77 -7.44 13.36
CA LYS A 358 -8.47 -7.52 12.71
C LYS A 358 -8.37 -8.83 11.95
N SER A 359 -7.89 -8.76 10.72
CA SER A 359 -7.39 -9.92 9.99
C SER A 359 -5.92 -9.70 9.62
N PRO A 360 -5.03 -10.67 9.85
CA PRO A 360 -3.64 -10.56 9.42
C PRO A 360 -3.58 -10.38 7.90
N VAL A 361 -2.80 -9.40 7.45
CA VAL A 361 -2.58 -9.15 6.02
C VAL A 361 -1.33 -9.89 5.60
N GLU A 362 -1.48 -10.96 4.82
CA GLU A 362 -0.36 -11.78 4.35
C GLU A 362 0.43 -11.14 3.19
N HIS A 363 -0.14 -10.15 2.49
CA HIS A 363 0.51 -9.54 1.34
C HIS A 363 1.30 -8.27 1.70
N ILE A 364 2.63 -8.39 1.67
CA ILE A 364 3.58 -7.27 1.75
C ILE A 364 4.08 -7.03 0.32
N GLU A 365 4.01 -5.81 -0.18
CA GLU A 365 4.73 -5.44 -1.40
C GLU A 365 6.21 -5.76 -1.17
N LYS A 366 6.68 -6.83 -1.83
CA LYS A 366 7.99 -7.39 -1.51
C LYS A 366 9.06 -6.40 -1.92
N LEU A 367 10.00 -6.13 -1.02
CA LEU A 367 11.18 -5.36 -1.37
C LEU A 367 11.92 -6.08 -2.50
N ARG A 368 12.11 -5.37 -3.59
CA ARG A 368 12.86 -5.84 -4.76
C ARG A 368 14.06 -4.94 -4.99
N PHE A 369 15.12 -5.54 -5.54
CA PHE A 369 16.24 -4.76 -6.05
C PHE A 369 15.81 -3.91 -7.25
N ILE A 370 16.70 -3.04 -7.71
CA ILE A 370 16.52 -2.24 -8.93
C ILE A 370 17.63 -2.65 -9.90
N ALA A 371 17.27 -2.84 -11.17
CA ALA A 371 18.23 -3.08 -12.24
C ALA A 371 19.02 -1.81 -12.57
N ASP A 372 20.35 -1.94 -12.73
CA ASP A 372 21.19 -0.92 -13.32
C ASP A 372 21.14 -1.03 -14.86
N THR A 373 20.15 -0.34 -15.44
CA THR A 373 19.95 -0.29 -16.90
C THR A 373 20.49 1.00 -17.53
N VAL A 374 21.14 1.87 -16.75
CA VAL A 374 21.48 3.25 -17.15
C VAL A 374 22.96 3.58 -17.05
N SER A 375 23.75 2.86 -16.23
CA SER A 375 25.19 3.11 -16.11
C SER A 375 25.97 2.80 -17.39
N ILE A 376 25.42 1.97 -18.28
CA ILE A 376 25.98 1.67 -19.60
C ILE A 376 24.96 2.08 -20.66
N ALA A 377 25.36 3.03 -21.51
CA ALA A 377 24.57 3.42 -22.68
C ALA A 377 24.45 2.23 -23.64
N SER A 378 23.23 1.93 -24.07
CA SER A 378 22.94 0.76 -24.89
C SER A 378 21.78 1.04 -25.84
N GLY A 379 21.69 0.27 -26.92
CA GLY A 379 20.59 0.34 -27.87
C GLY A 379 19.39 -0.53 -27.47
N PHE A 380 18.46 -0.67 -28.40
CA PHE A 380 17.37 -1.65 -28.31
C PHE A 380 17.80 -2.97 -28.94
N TYR A 381 17.55 -4.08 -28.25
CA TYR A 381 17.79 -5.42 -28.76
C TYR A 381 16.47 -6.20 -28.88
N LYS A 382 16.30 -6.87 -30.01
CA LYS A 382 15.23 -7.84 -30.24
C LYS A 382 15.85 -9.07 -30.89
N PRO A 383 15.63 -10.29 -30.36
CA PRO A 383 16.16 -11.49 -30.99
C PRO A 383 15.51 -11.67 -32.36
N VAL A 384 16.36 -11.98 -33.34
CA VAL A 384 15.96 -12.38 -34.70
C VAL A 384 16.76 -13.62 -35.07
N PRO A 385 16.23 -14.53 -35.91
CA PRO A 385 16.99 -15.67 -36.39
C PRO A 385 18.24 -15.17 -37.12
N GLU A 386 19.42 -15.51 -36.60
CA GLU A 386 20.71 -15.15 -37.19
C GLU A 386 21.28 -16.32 -37.97
N LYS A 387 22.03 -16.00 -39.04
CA LYS A 387 22.76 -16.99 -39.83
C LYS A 387 24.23 -17.05 -39.40
N ALA A 388 24.80 -18.24 -39.37
CA ALA A 388 26.20 -18.45 -39.03
C ALA A 388 26.83 -19.57 -39.87
N VAL A 389 28.16 -19.60 -39.90
CA VAL A 389 28.93 -20.69 -40.50
C VAL A 389 29.67 -21.41 -39.37
N LEU A 390 29.43 -22.71 -39.21
CA LEU A 390 30.14 -23.55 -38.25
C LEU A 390 30.99 -24.58 -38.99
N GLU A 391 32.15 -24.91 -38.43
CA GLU A 391 33.08 -25.86 -39.04
C GLU A 391 33.60 -26.84 -37.98
N PHE A 392 33.68 -28.12 -38.34
CA PHE A 392 34.28 -29.16 -37.50
C PHE A 392 34.80 -30.33 -38.35
N THR A 393 35.57 -31.23 -37.72
CA THR A 393 36.14 -32.41 -38.38
C THR A 393 35.66 -33.71 -37.76
N ILE A 394 35.32 -34.68 -38.61
CA ILE A 394 34.96 -36.05 -38.19
C ILE A 394 36.09 -37.00 -38.62
N PRO A 395 36.89 -37.56 -37.72
CA PRO A 395 37.89 -38.56 -38.07
C PRO A 395 37.23 -39.86 -38.53
N PHE A 396 37.87 -40.57 -39.47
CA PHE A 396 37.40 -41.84 -39.97
C PHE A 396 38.17 -43.02 -39.39
N GLU A 397 37.43 -43.98 -38.85
CA GLU A 397 37.98 -45.27 -38.45
C GLU A 397 38.30 -46.15 -39.67
N LYS A 398 39.28 -47.03 -39.51
CA LYS A 398 39.66 -47.99 -40.54
C LYS A 398 38.48 -48.92 -40.83
N ASN A 399 38.15 -49.10 -42.11
CA ASN A 399 37.02 -49.90 -42.62
C ASN A 399 35.59 -49.41 -42.26
N LYS A 400 35.43 -48.38 -41.41
CA LYS A 400 34.11 -47.76 -41.16
C LYS A 400 33.73 -46.82 -42.30
N HIS A 401 32.54 -47.02 -42.84
CA HIS A 401 31.97 -46.17 -43.90
C HIS A 401 30.50 -45.81 -43.66
N ASP A 402 29.81 -46.54 -42.78
CA ASP A 402 28.48 -46.21 -42.29
C ASP A 402 28.59 -45.40 -41.00
N TYR A 403 27.99 -44.21 -41.00
CA TYR A 403 27.94 -43.25 -39.89
C TYR A 403 26.49 -42.99 -39.55
N LYS A 404 26.13 -43.19 -38.29
CA LYS A 404 24.80 -42.95 -37.75
C LYS A 404 24.72 -41.61 -37.04
N THR A 405 23.52 -41.19 -36.68
CA THR A 405 23.31 -39.92 -35.96
C THR A 405 24.09 -39.89 -34.64
N GLU A 406 24.20 -41.03 -33.95
CA GLU A 406 24.95 -41.16 -32.70
C GLU A 406 26.47 -40.95 -32.87
N ASP A 407 27.01 -41.24 -34.06
CA ASP A 407 28.44 -41.03 -34.36
C ASP A 407 28.78 -39.55 -34.57
N ILE A 408 27.79 -38.75 -34.99
CA ILE A 408 27.97 -37.32 -35.33
C ILE A 408 27.61 -36.42 -34.15
N GLU A 409 26.66 -36.84 -33.32
CA GLU A 409 26.14 -36.08 -32.18
C GLU A 409 27.22 -35.50 -31.25
N PRO A 410 28.30 -36.22 -30.89
CA PRO A 410 29.35 -35.68 -30.04
C PRO A 410 30.03 -34.44 -30.63
N PHE A 411 30.24 -34.41 -31.94
CA PHE A 411 30.91 -33.30 -32.62
C PHE A 411 30.00 -32.07 -32.69
N ILE A 412 28.70 -32.27 -32.93
CA ILE A 412 27.73 -31.16 -32.93
C ILE A 412 27.57 -30.59 -31.52
N LYS A 413 27.50 -31.44 -30.49
CA LYS A 413 27.47 -30.98 -29.09
C LYS A 413 28.74 -30.23 -28.69
N ALA A 414 29.90 -30.63 -29.21
CA ALA A 414 31.17 -29.96 -28.93
C ALA A 414 31.25 -28.52 -29.47
N LEU A 415 30.39 -28.14 -30.43
CA LEU A 415 30.28 -26.76 -30.90
C LEU A 415 29.72 -25.83 -29.81
N ASN A 416 28.96 -26.37 -28.85
CA ASN A 416 28.33 -25.62 -27.77
C ASN A 416 27.52 -24.41 -28.28
N GLU A 417 26.76 -24.63 -29.35
CA GLU A 417 25.91 -23.62 -29.98
C GLU A 417 24.42 -23.85 -29.61
N PRO A 418 23.59 -22.78 -29.57
CA PRO A 418 22.14 -22.88 -29.38
C PRO A 418 21.47 -23.78 -30.44
N LYS A 419 20.20 -24.14 -30.24
CA LYS A 419 19.46 -24.88 -31.26
C LYS A 419 19.49 -24.15 -32.61
N PHE A 420 19.84 -24.87 -33.66
CA PHE A 420 19.89 -24.38 -35.03
C PHE A 420 19.37 -25.43 -36.00
N ASP A 421 19.05 -24.96 -37.20
CA ASP A 421 18.78 -25.74 -38.39
C ASP A 421 19.90 -25.52 -39.41
N ILE A 422 20.24 -26.57 -40.16
CA ILE A 422 21.29 -26.51 -41.17
C ILE A 422 20.65 -26.19 -42.51
N ASP A 423 20.99 -25.03 -43.07
CA ASP A 423 20.51 -24.58 -44.38
C ASP A 423 21.28 -25.27 -45.50
N ASN A 424 22.62 -25.30 -45.38
CA ASN A 424 23.52 -25.87 -46.37
C ASN A 424 24.70 -26.59 -45.72
N LEU A 425 25.10 -27.72 -46.30
CA LEU A 425 26.17 -28.58 -45.80
C LEU A 425 27.24 -28.83 -46.86
N GLU A 426 28.48 -28.45 -46.58
CA GLU A 426 29.65 -28.76 -47.40
C GLU A 426 30.50 -29.81 -46.69
N ILE A 427 30.69 -30.97 -47.32
CA ILE A 427 31.53 -32.04 -46.80
C ILE A 427 32.72 -32.25 -47.73
N THR A 428 33.94 -32.09 -47.21
CA THR A 428 35.15 -32.54 -47.91
C THR A 428 35.70 -33.78 -47.23
N ALA A 429 35.56 -34.95 -47.87
CA ALA A 429 36.03 -36.22 -47.36
C ALA A 429 37.49 -36.46 -47.80
N TYR A 430 38.36 -36.64 -46.82
CA TYR A 430 39.78 -36.89 -46.96
C TYR A 430 40.09 -38.37 -46.72
N THR A 431 40.97 -38.90 -47.56
CA THR A 431 41.50 -40.25 -47.41
C THR A 431 43.00 -40.20 -47.21
N SER A 432 43.52 -41.21 -46.54
CA SER A 432 44.94 -41.43 -46.42
C SER A 432 45.55 -41.81 -47.77
N LEU A 433 46.88 -41.69 -47.87
CA LEU A 433 47.59 -41.76 -49.14
C LEU A 433 47.60 -43.18 -49.75
N GLU A 434 47.52 -44.22 -48.93
CA GLU A 434 47.51 -45.62 -49.35
C GLU A 434 46.21 -46.02 -50.06
N GLY A 435 46.28 -47.05 -50.91
CA GLY A 435 45.13 -47.54 -51.70
C GLY A 435 45.13 -47.04 -53.14
N SER A 436 44.20 -47.56 -53.96
CA SER A 436 44.01 -47.08 -55.33
C SER A 436 43.10 -45.86 -55.35
N ASP A 437 43.35 -44.94 -56.28
CA ASP A 437 42.58 -43.69 -56.39
C ASP A 437 41.08 -43.96 -56.60
N ALA A 438 40.74 -44.99 -57.38
CA ALA A 438 39.36 -45.41 -57.60
C ALA A 438 38.69 -45.90 -56.30
N SER A 439 39.35 -46.78 -55.55
CA SER A 439 38.80 -47.34 -54.29
C SER A 439 38.68 -46.26 -53.21
N ASN A 440 39.66 -45.36 -53.15
CA ASN A 440 39.68 -44.26 -52.19
C ASN A 440 38.57 -43.24 -52.48
N THR A 441 38.40 -42.87 -53.75
CA THR A 441 37.32 -41.96 -54.19
C THR A 441 35.94 -42.54 -53.87
N GLU A 442 35.72 -43.83 -54.15
CA GLU A 442 34.45 -44.49 -53.84
C GLU A 442 34.17 -44.54 -52.33
N LEU A 443 35.19 -44.85 -51.53
CA LEU A 443 35.08 -44.88 -50.07
C LEU A 443 34.78 -43.49 -49.49
N GLN A 444 35.42 -42.44 -50.01
CA GLN A 444 35.17 -41.06 -49.59
C GLN A 444 33.75 -40.61 -49.90
N LYS A 445 33.23 -40.93 -51.10
CA LYS A 445 31.84 -40.65 -51.48
C LYS A 445 30.86 -41.37 -50.56
N LYS A 446 31.04 -42.68 -50.34
CA LYS A 446 30.20 -43.49 -49.43
C LYS A 446 30.16 -42.90 -48.02
N ARG A 447 31.30 -42.44 -47.50
CA ARG A 447 31.40 -41.80 -46.18
C ARG A 447 30.70 -40.45 -46.13
N ALA A 448 30.95 -39.58 -47.11
CA ALA A 448 30.31 -38.27 -47.19
C ALA A 448 28.79 -38.42 -47.28
N GLU A 449 28.29 -39.30 -48.14
CA GLU A 449 26.86 -39.60 -48.27
C GLU A 449 26.26 -40.18 -46.98
N SER A 450 27.00 -41.05 -46.29
CA SER A 450 26.53 -41.58 -45.00
C SER A 450 26.37 -40.48 -43.95
N ILE A 451 27.33 -39.56 -43.87
CA ILE A 451 27.27 -38.41 -42.96
C ILE A 451 26.10 -37.49 -43.32
N VAL A 452 25.90 -37.21 -44.61
CA VAL A 452 24.75 -36.44 -45.10
C VAL A 452 23.44 -37.08 -44.65
N ARG A 453 23.26 -38.39 -44.83
CA ARG A 453 22.03 -39.10 -44.41
C ARG A 453 21.80 -38.99 -42.90
N ALA A 454 22.84 -39.17 -42.11
CA ALA A 454 22.74 -39.06 -40.65
C ALA A 454 22.43 -37.62 -40.19
N ILE A 455 22.88 -36.60 -40.92
CA ILE A 455 22.53 -35.19 -40.65
C ILE A 455 21.10 -34.87 -41.09
N ILE A 456 20.67 -35.33 -42.26
CA ILE A 456 19.29 -35.15 -42.75
C ILE A 456 18.28 -35.71 -41.75
N GLN A 457 18.56 -36.87 -41.14
CA GLN A 457 17.68 -37.48 -40.14
C GLN A 457 17.50 -36.62 -38.86
N ARG A 458 18.37 -35.64 -38.61
CA ARG A 458 18.28 -34.75 -37.43
C ARG A 458 17.28 -33.62 -37.59
N GLN A 459 16.90 -33.27 -38.82
CA GLN A 459 16.07 -32.10 -39.09
C GLN A 459 14.94 -32.41 -40.09
N LYS A 460 13.82 -31.72 -39.93
CA LYS A 460 12.66 -31.90 -40.82
C LYS A 460 12.77 -31.07 -42.11
N GLN A 461 13.62 -30.05 -42.10
CA GLN A 461 13.75 -29.07 -43.18
C GLN A 461 14.66 -29.59 -44.30
N LYS A 462 14.35 -29.18 -45.53
CA LYS A 462 15.07 -29.62 -46.74
C LYS A 462 16.49 -29.03 -46.73
N LEU A 463 17.49 -29.90 -46.70
CA LEU A 463 18.92 -29.55 -46.69
C LEU A 463 19.48 -29.55 -48.12
N THR A 464 20.23 -28.51 -48.50
CA THR A 464 21.14 -28.59 -49.66
C THR A 464 22.52 -29.02 -49.20
N TYR A 465 23.20 -29.85 -50.00
CA TYR A 465 24.54 -30.30 -49.65
C TYR A 465 25.44 -30.46 -50.88
N ASP A 466 26.73 -30.27 -50.65
CA ASP A 466 27.80 -30.53 -51.63
C ASP A 466 28.87 -31.43 -51.00
N THR A 467 29.30 -32.45 -51.74
CA THR A 467 30.32 -33.40 -51.28
C THR A 467 31.51 -33.38 -52.22
N LYS A 468 32.69 -33.09 -51.67
CA LYS A 468 33.97 -33.12 -52.38
C LYS A 468 34.86 -34.20 -51.81
N THR A 469 35.71 -34.77 -52.66
CA THR A 469 36.76 -35.70 -52.27
C THR A 469 38.12 -35.05 -52.49
N SER A 470 39.03 -35.21 -51.54
CA SER A 470 40.40 -34.72 -51.66
C SER A 470 41.35 -35.78 -51.14
N ASP A 471 42.50 -35.95 -51.79
CA ASP A 471 43.59 -36.66 -51.13
C ASP A 471 44.14 -35.82 -49.97
N SER A 472 44.80 -36.48 -49.03
CA SER A 472 45.49 -35.83 -47.91
C SER A 472 46.96 -35.61 -48.19
N TRP A 473 47.38 -35.46 -49.46
CA TRP A 473 48.80 -35.43 -49.81
C TRP A 473 49.58 -34.31 -49.12
N GLU A 474 49.02 -33.10 -49.05
CA GLU A 474 49.67 -31.97 -48.37
C GLU A 474 49.78 -32.20 -46.84
N PHE A 475 48.74 -32.77 -46.22
CA PHE A 475 48.78 -33.15 -44.80
C PHE A 475 49.81 -34.25 -44.55
N PHE A 476 49.89 -35.22 -45.47
CA PHE A 476 50.87 -36.31 -45.42
C PHE A 476 52.30 -35.80 -45.51
N LYS A 477 52.63 -34.94 -46.47
CA LYS A 477 53.98 -34.37 -46.60
C LYS A 477 54.40 -33.66 -45.31
N LYS A 478 53.51 -32.85 -44.72
CA LYS A 478 53.80 -32.11 -43.48
C LYS A 478 54.09 -33.05 -42.31
N ASP A 479 53.29 -34.09 -42.13
CA ASP A 479 53.42 -34.99 -40.98
C ASP A 479 54.51 -36.06 -41.19
N ALA A 480 54.76 -36.47 -42.44
CA ALA A 480 55.78 -37.46 -42.79
C ALA A 480 57.21 -36.95 -42.54
N LEU A 481 57.47 -35.63 -42.68
CA LEU A 481 58.78 -35.02 -42.37
C LEU A 481 59.27 -35.29 -40.94
N ASN A 482 58.34 -35.48 -39.99
CA ASN A 482 58.64 -35.74 -38.59
C ASN A 482 58.40 -37.22 -38.20
N SER A 483 58.36 -38.11 -39.19
CA SER A 483 58.07 -39.54 -38.99
C SER A 483 59.34 -40.39 -39.00
N LYS A 484 59.17 -41.72 -38.86
CA LYS A 484 60.26 -42.69 -39.08
C LYS A 484 60.72 -42.78 -40.54
N HIS A 485 59.95 -42.18 -41.46
CA HIS A 485 60.15 -42.21 -42.90
C HIS A 485 60.06 -40.80 -43.53
N PRO A 486 60.91 -39.84 -43.13
CA PRO A 486 60.88 -38.48 -43.66
C PRO A 486 61.12 -38.39 -45.16
N GLU A 487 61.80 -39.39 -45.73
CA GLU A 487 62.04 -39.52 -47.17
C GLU A 487 60.74 -39.49 -47.98
N LEU A 488 59.64 -40.01 -47.43
CA LEU A 488 58.33 -40.08 -48.11
C LEU A 488 57.73 -38.69 -48.38
N ALA A 489 58.11 -37.66 -47.63
CA ALA A 489 57.62 -36.30 -47.82
C ALA A 489 58.26 -35.57 -49.03
N THR A 490 59.43 -36.04 -49.46
CA THR A 490 60.19 -35.46 -50.58
C THR A 490 59.94 -36.13 -51.92
N MET A 491 59.25 -37.28 -51.91
CA MET A 491 58.89 -38.05 -53.09
C MET A 491 57.69 -37.45 -53.81
N SER A 492 57.49 -37.83 -55.08
CA SER A 492 56.20 -37.63 -55.73
C SER A 492 55.10 -38.47 -55.06
N GLN A 493 53.84 -38.06 -55.21
CA GLN A 493 52.69 -38.74 -54.60
C GLN A 493 52.65 -40.24 -54.96
N ASP A 494 52.96 -40.60 -56.21
CA ASP A 494 52.96 -41.99 -56.69
C ASP A 494 54.15 -42.81 -56.16
N GLU A 495 55.30 -42.19 -55.93
CA GLU A 495 56.45 -42.84 -55.31
C GLU A 495 56.19 -43.13 -53.83
N ALA A 496 55.66 -42.15 -53.09
CA ALA A 496 55.26 -42.34 -51.70
C ALA A 496 54.20 -43.45 -51.58
N LYS A 497 53.17 -43.46 -52.44
CA LYS A 497 52.16 -44.54 -52.52
C LYS A 497 52.78 -45.92 -52.73
N ARG A 498 53.79 -46.04 -53.60
CA ARG A 498 54.46 -47.32 -53.88
C ARG A 498 55.24 -47.85 -52.68
N GLN A 499 55.83 -46.96 -51.88
CA GLN A 499 56.60 -47.32 -50.69
C GLN A 499 55.74 -47.63 -49.46
N LEU A 500 54.49 -47.16 -49.40
CA LEU A 500 53.53 -47.44 -48.33
C LEU A 500 53.00 -48.89 -48.36
N LYS A 501 53.91 -49.86 -48.18
CA LYS A 501 53.63 -51.30 -48.13
C LYS A 501 54.38 -51.95 -46.97
N GLY A 502 53.91 -53.12 -46.51
CA GLY A 502 54.62 -53.94 -45.53
C GLY A 502 54.92 -53.22 -44.20
N LYS A 503 56.20 -53.15 -43.81
CA LYS A 503 56.64 -52.54 -42.54
C LYS A 503 56.44 -51.01 -42.54
N VAL A 504 56.74 -50.34 -43.65
CA VAL A 504 56.59 -48.87 -43.79
C VAL A 504 55.14 -48.45 -43.55
N LEU A 505 54.18 -49.19 -44.10
CA LEU A 505 52.75 -48.94 -43.87
C LEU A 505 52.37 -49.06 -42.39
N LYS A 506 52.89 -50.07 -41.68
CA LYS A 506 52.63 -50.25 -40.24
C LYS A 506 53.24 -49.11 -39.41
N ASP A 507 54.45 -48.70 -39.74
CA ASP A 507 55.14 -47.59 -39.07
C ASP A 507 54.45 -46.23 -39.33
N MET A 508 53.84 -46.05 -40.50
CA MET A 508 53.15 -44.82 -40.89
C MET A 508 51.66 -44.76 -40.53
N GLU A 509 51.02 -45.88 -40.12
CA GLU A 509 49.59 -45.92 -39.77
C GLU A 509 49.16 -44.87 -38.72
N PRO A 510 49.92 -44.56 -37.65
CA PRO A 510 49.54 -43.50 -36.70
C PRO A 510 49.43 -42.10 -37.32
N ILE A 511 50.15 -41.86 -38.41
CA ILE A 511 50.10 -40.62 -39.18
C ILE A 511 48.97 -40.69 -40.20
N LEU A 512 48.91 -41.77 -40.99
CA LEU A 512 47.88 -41.99 -42.01
C LEU A 512 46.47 -41.98 -41.41
N ALA A 513 46.30 -42.47 -40.17
CA ALA A 513 45.03 -42.43 -39.46
C ALA A 513 44.49 -41.00 -39.26
N LYS A 514 45.37 -40.02 -39.02
CA LYS A 514 45.00 -38.60 -38.86
C LYS A 514 44.58 -37.95 -40.17
N HIS A 515 44.90 -38.58 -41.29
CA HIS A 515 44.61 -38.09 -42.65
C HIS A 515 43.31 -38.65 -43.22
N ARG A 516 42.61 -39.49 -42.46
CA ARG A 516 41.27 -39.98 -42.79
C ARG A 516 40.24 -39.20 -41.98
N PHE A 517 39.58 -38.22 -42.60
CA PHE A 517 38.58 -37.39 -41.92
C PHE A 517 37.64 -36.70 -42.91
N ALA A 518 36.49 -36.24 -42.44
CA ALA A 518 35.66 -35.29 -43.16
C ALA A 518 35.83 -33.89 -42.55
N LYS A 519 36.06 -32.87 -43.38
CA LYS A 519 35.80 -31.47 -42.99
C LYS A 519 34.34 -31.17 -43.26
N ILE A 520 33.63 -30.74 -42.24
CA ILE A 520 32.23 -30.36 -42.30
C ILE A 520 32.15 -28.86 -42.15
N LYS A 521 31.54 -28.19 -43.11
CA LYS A 521 31.17 -26.77 -43.04
C LYS A 521 29.67 -26.65 -43.21
N MET A 522 29.01 -26.02 -42.24
CA MET A 522 27.57 -25.84 -42.22
C MET A 522 27.22 -24.36 -42.23
N ASN A 523 26.30 -23.98 -43.12
CA ASN A 523 25.59 -22.72 -43.02
C ASN A 523 24.32 -23.00 -42.23
N ILE A 524 24.13 -22.31 -41.11
CA ILE A 524 23.03 -22.55 -40.19
C ILE A 524 22.18 -21.30 -40.01
N THR A 525 20.94 -21.53 -39.60
CA THR A 525 20.07 -20.50 -39.04
C THR A 525 19.68 -20.92 -37.62
N TYR A 526 19.87 -20.04 -36.63
CA TYR A 526 19.46 -20.33 -35.25
C TYR A 526 17.94 -20.38 -35.11
N ASP A 527 17.44 -21.42 -34.43
CA ASP A 527 16.03 -21.57 -34.09
C ASP A 527 15.76 -20.82 -32.79
N ILE A 528 14.92 -19.78 -32.86
CA ILE A 528 14.51 -18.98 -31.70
C ILE A 528 13.04 -19.22 -31.34
N SER A 529 12.43 -20.29 -31.85
CA SER A 529 11.03 -20.58 -31.59
C SER A 529 10.79 -21.08 -30.16
N GLY A 530 9.74 -20.55 -29.53
CA GLY A 530 9.32 -20.97 -28.19
C GLY A 530 10.46 -20.92 -27.16
N ARG A 531 10.81 -22.09 -26.62
CA ARG A 531 11.84 -22.22 -25.56
C ARG A 531 13.27 -21.94 -26.04
N PHE A 532 13.55 -22.04 -27.35
CA PHE A 532 14.91 -21.91 -27.88
C PHE A 532 15.41 -20.46 -27.91
N GLU A 533 14.49 -19.47 -27.84
CA GLU A 533 14.84 -18.06 -27.70
C GLU A 533 15.77 -17.82 -26.50
N GLN A 534 15.49 -18.46 -25.36
CA GLN A 534 16.25 -18.26 -24.13
C GLN A 534 17.72 -18.69 -24.30
N GLU A 535 17.97 -19.88 -24.86
CA GLU A 535 19.32 -20.41 -25.11
C GLU A 535 20.10 -19.54 -26.12
N PHE A 536 19.41 -19.05 -27.16
CA PHE A 536 20.02 -18.15 -28.14
C PHE A 536 20.42 -16.81 -27.52
N VAL A 537 19.52 -16.18 -26.77
CA VAL A 537 19.76 -14.89 -26.10
C VAL A 537 20.84 -15.01 -25.03
N GLU A 538 20.88 -16.13 -24.29
CA GLU A 538 21.96 -16.48 -23.37
C GLU A 538 23.32 -16.50 -24.08
N SER A 539 23.42 -17.27 -25.17
CA SER A 539 24.67 -17.38 -25.94
C SER A 539 25.09 -16.02 -26.49
N LYS A 540 24.14 -15.21 -26.98
CA LYS A 540 24.42 -13.84 -27.45
C LYS A 540 24.97 -12.95 -26.33
N PHE A 541 24.38 -12.98 -25.14
CA PHE A 541 24.86 -12.23 -23.98
C PHE A 541 26.28 -12.66 -23.58
N ASN A 542 26.51 -13.97 -23.42
CA ASN A 542 27.81 -14.50 -23.02
C ASN A 542 28.92 -14.20 -24.04
N ARG A 543 28.61 -14.25 -25.34
CA ARG A 543 29.55 -13.85 -26.41
C ARG A 543 29.88 -12.36 -26.32
N ALA A 544 28.90 -11.49 -26.10
CA ALA A 544 29.11 -10.06 -25.96
C ALA A 544 29.97 -9.71 -24.73
N ILE A 545 29.77 -10.41 -23.59
CA ILE A 545 30.63 -10.28 -22.41
C ILE A 545 32.05 -10.75 -22.72
N ALA A 546 32.21 -11.91 -23.38
CA ALA A 546 33.53 -12.45 -23.71
C ALA A 546 34.32 -11.57 -24.70
N SER A 547 33.63 -10.86 -25.59
CA SER A 547 34.23 -9.91 -26.53
C SER A 547 34.35 -8.49 -25.99
N ASP A 548 34.01 -8.25 -24.72
CA ASP A 548 33.97 -6.92 -24.07
C ASP A 548 33.05 -5.90 -24.77
N ASP A 549 32.04 -6.37 -25.52
CA ASP A 549 31.01 -5.52 -26.13
C ASP A 549 29.91 -5.22 -25.10
N LEU A 550 30.24 -4.30 -24.20
CA LEU A 550 29.37 -3.96 -23.06
C LEU A 550 28.04 -3.35 -23.50
N ALA A 551 28.02 -2.59 -24.59
CA ALA A 551 26.80 -1.97 -25.10
C ALA A 551 25.82 -3.02 -25.65
N MET A 552 26.33 -4.00 -26.41
CA MET A 552 25.52 -5.12 -26.87
C MET A 552 25.09 -6.00 -25.69
N ALA A 553 26.01 -6.36 -24.79
CA ALA A 553 25.70 -7.15 -23.61
C ALA A 553 24.58 -6.50 -22.77
N MET A 554 24.60 -5.17 -22.60
CA MET A 554 23.58 -4.44 -21.84
C MET A 554 22.24 -4.42 -22.57
N SER A 555 22.25 -4.24 -23.89
CA SER A 555 21.04 -4.30 -24.71
C SER A 555 20.37 -5.68 -24.62
N VAL A 556 21.17 -6.75 -24.67
CA VAL A 556 20.69 -8.13 -24.52
C VAL A 556 20.20 -8.40 -23.10
N GLN A 557 20.91 -7.95 -22.07
CA GLN A 557 20.48 -8.16 -20.67
C GLN A 557 19.18 -7.41 -20.32
N LYS A 558 18.96 -6.22 -20.89
CA LYS A 558 17.66 -5.51 -20.78
C LYS A 558 16.51 -6.35 -21.35
N TYR A 559 16.74 -7.04 -22.47
CA TYR A 559 15.76 -7.97 -23.02
C TYR A 559 15.51 -9.15 -22.08
N ILE A 560 16.59 -9.74 -21.51
CA ILE A 560 16.49 -10.83 -20.52
C ILE A 560 15.66 -10.38 -19.30
N ILE A 561 15.92 -9.19 -18.76
CA ILE A 561 15.18 -8.62 -17.63
C ILE A 561 13.68 -8.61 -17.95
N LYS A 562 13.30 -7.99 -19.08
CA LYS A 562 11.90 -7.90 -19.49
C LYS A 562 11.25 -9.28 -19.68
N ALA A 563 11.98 -10.22 -20.29
CA ALA A 563 11.48 -11.59 -20.45
C ALA A 563 11.26 -12.32 -19.12
N CYS A 564 12.08 -12.05 -18.10
CA CYS A 564 11.90 -12.61 -16.75
C CYS A 564 10.72 -11.95 -16.02
N GLU A 565 10.56 -10.63 -16.14
CA GLU A 565 9.41 -9.90 -15.57
C GLU A 565 8.07 -10.36 -16.17
N GLU A 566 8.07 -10.73 -17.45
CA GLU A 566 6.91 -11.31 -18.17
C GLU A 566 6.72 -12.81 -17.91
N GLY A 567 7.61 -13.45 -17.13
CA GLY A 567 7.54 -14.89 -16.83
C GLY A 567 7.90 -15.81 -18.01
N ARG A 568 8.50 -15.29 -19.08
CA ARG A 568 8.90 -16.08 -20.27
C ARG A 568 10.17 -16.87 -20.04
N TYR A 569 11.10 -16.35 -19.24
CA TYR A 569 12.39 -16.99 -18.96
C TYR A 569 12.43 -17.61 -17.56
N SER A 570 13.10 -18.75 -17.45
CA SER A 570 13.19 -19.52 -16.20
C SER A 570 14.47 -19.23 -15.41
N ARG A 571 14.56 -19.75 -14.18
CA ARG A 571 15.72 -19.60 -13.28
C ARG A 571 17.06 -20.00 -13.91
N SER A 572 17.06 -20.88 -14.92
CA SER A 572 18.29 -21.32 -15.59
C SER A 572 19.09 -20.15 -16.18
N ILE A 573 18.44 -19.07 -16.62
CA ILE A 573 19.11 -17.90 -17.20
C ILE A 573 20.08 -17.22 -16.23
N VAL A 574 19.79 -17.26 -14.92
CA VAL A 574 20.64 -16.65 -13.89
C VAL A 574 21.99 -17.37 -13.81
N ASN A 575 21.97 -18.70 -13.84
CA ASN A 575 23.17 -19.53 -13.75
C ASN A 575 23.98 -19.49 -15.05
N ALA A 576 23.28 -19.37 -16.17
CA ALA A 576 23.80 -19.30 -17.52
C ALA A 576 24.62 -18.03 -17.83
N MET A 577 24.26 -16.88 -17.24
CA MET A 577 25.00 -15.63 -17.41
C MET A 577 26.40 -15.72 -16.78
N LYS A 578 27.44 -15.73 -17.62
CA LYS A 578 28.86 -15.77 -17.25
C LYS A 578 29.41 -14.36 -17.23
N ILE A 579 29.48 -13.76 -16.04
CA ILE A 579 29.90 -12.36 -15.84
C ILE A 579 31.15 -12.34 -14.95
N PRO A 580 32.28 -11.76 -15.39
CA PRO A 580 33.46 -11.61 -14.55
C PRO A 580 33.20 -10.68 -13.36
N VAL A 581 33.82 -10.98 -12.21
CA VAL A 581 33.65 -10.21 -10.97
C VAL A 581 34.65 -9.04 -10.95
N GLU A 582 34.37 -8.02 -11.76
CA GLU A 582 35.20 -6.81 -11.90
C GLU A 582 34.31 -5.56 -11.92
N GLU A 583 34.87 -4.40 -11.53
CA GLU A 583 34.12 -3.14 -11.43
C GLU A 583 33.44 -2.75 -12.77
N LYS A 584 34.10 -2.95 -13.92
CA LYS A 584 33.52 -2.64 -15.23
C LYS A 584 32.28 -3.47 -15.57
N TYR A 585 32.11 -4.65 -14.96
CA TYR A 585 30.95 -5.51 -15.15
C TYR A 585 29.89 -5.37 -14.05
N LEU A 586 30.09 -4.47 -13.09
CA LEU A 586 29.20 -4.27 -11.95
C LEU A 586 27.71 -4.09 -12.34
N PRO A 587 27.34 -3.27 -13.36
CA PRO A 587 25.95 -3.15 -13.78
C PRO A 587 25.32 -4.51 -14.16
N PHE A 588 26.09 -5.39 -14.81
CA PHE A 588 25.60 -6.72 -15.18
C PHE A 588 25.42 -7.64 -13.98
N LEU A 589 26.31 -7.56 -12.98
CA LEU A 589 26.20 -8.33 -11.73
C LEU A 589 24.99 -7.88 -10.91
N ILE A 590 24.74 -6.58 -10.83
CA ILE A 590 23.54 -6.01 -10.19
C ILE A 590 22.28 -6.51 -10.90
N ASN A 591 22.25 -6.44 -12.23
CA ASN A 591 21.13 -6.92 -13.03
C ASN A 591 20.91 -8.42 -12.90
N LYS A 592 21.97 -9.22 -12.82
CA LYS A 592 21.88 -10.66 -12.56
C LYS A 592 21.23 -10.93 -11.20
N ASN A 593 21.60 -10.17 -10.17
CA ASN A 593 21.00 -10.28 -8.85
C ASN A 593 19.53 -9.82 -8.85
N TYR A 594 19.20 -8.77 -9.59
CA TYR A 594 17.82 -8.31 -9.82
C TYR A 594 16.95 -9.37 -10.50
N ILE A 595 17.42 -9.95 -11.62
CA ILE A 595 16.71 -11.03 -12.33
C ILE A 595 16.45 -12.20 -11.37
N ALA A 596 17.45 -12.54 -10.56
CA ALA A 596 17.31 -13.58 -9.57
C ALA A 596 16.20 -13.26 -8.54
N ASN A 597 16.13 -12.01 -8.07
CA ASN A 597 15.12 -11.54 -7.13
C ASN A 597 13.70 -11.50 -7.74
N VAL A 598 13.56 -11.15 -9.03
CA VAL A 598 12.28 -11.19 -9.75
C VAL A 598 11.73 -12.62 -9.84
N ILE A 599 12.59 -13.60 -10.16
CA ILE A 599 12.17 -15.00 -10.34
C ILE A 599 11.79 -15.67 -9.02
N GLU A 600 12.55 -15.43 -7.95
CA GLU A 600 12.26 -16.01 -6.61
C GLU A 600 11.14 -15.27 -5.88
N ASP A 601 10.81 -14.06 -6.35
CA ASP A 601 9.88 -13.14 -5.72
C ASP A 601 10.15 -12.97 -4.22
N ARG A 602 11.45 -12.85 -3.86
CA ARG A 602 11.96 -12.53 -2.51
C ARG A 602 13.47 -12.26 -2.58
N VAL A 603 14.01 -11.66 -1.53
CA VAL A 603 15.46 -11.57 -1.31
C VAL A 603 15.91 -12.81 -0.55
N THR A 604 16.95 -13.49 -1.04
CA THR A 604 17.52 -14.69 -0.41
C THR A 604 18.90 -14.39 0.18
N LYS A 605 19.38 -15.24 1.12
CA LYS A 605 20.74 -15.10 1.67
C LYS A 605 21.84 -15.03 0.62
N SER A 606 21.73 -15.84 -0.45
CA SER A 606 22.71 -15.79 -1.55
C SER A 606 22.69 -14.45 -2.27
N MET A 607 21.51 -13.88 -2.48
CA MET A 607 21.35 -12.56 -3.12
C MET A 607 21.90 -11.44 -2.24
N ALA A 608 21.71 -11.52 -0.93
CA ALA A 608 22.27 -10.58 0.03
C ALA A 608 23.81 -10.61 0.02
N GLN A 609 24.41 -11.81 -0.01
CA GLN A 609 25.85 -11.97 -0.15
C GLN A 609 26.38 -11.40 -1.47
N ASP A 610 25.65 -11.58 -2.57
CA ASP A 610 26.04 -11.02 -3.87
C ASP A 610 25.84 -9.50 -3.91
N ALA A 611 24.83 -8.94 -3.25
CA ALA A 611 24.65 -7.50 -3.10
C ALA A 611 25.81 -6.87 -2.30
N GLU A 612 26.25 -7.53 -1.22
CA GLU A 612 27.41 -7.10 -0.43
C GLU A 612 28.70 -7.13 -1.26
N LYS A 613 28.95 -8.19 -2.04
CA LYS A 613 30.10 -8.25 -2.95
C LYS A 613 30.04 -7.13 -4.00
N ASN A 614 28.88 -6.91 -4.62
CA ASN A 614 28.67 -5.86 -5.62
C ASN A 614 28.90 -4.46 -5.02
N TYR A 615 28.45 -4.23 -3.79
CA TYR A 615 28.71 -2.98 -3.07
C TYR A 615 30.21 -2.77 -2.81
N ASN A 616 30.91 -3.83 -2.37
CA ASN A 616 32.35 -3.76 -2.10
C ASN A 616 33.20 -3.54 -3.37
N LEU A 617 32.70 -3.92 -4.56
CA LEU A 617 33.34 -3.58 -5.84
C LEU A 617 33.30 -2.07 -6.12
N ASN A 618 32.17 -1.41 -5.87
CA ASN A 618 32.07 0.05 -6.00
C ASN A 618 31.01 0.65 -5.05
N PRO A 619 31.42 1.13 -3.87
CA PRO A 619 30.52 1.72 -2.87
C PRO A 619 29.83 3.04 -3.29
N LYS A 620 30.23 3.62 -4.42
CA LYS A 620 29.64 4.85 -4.99
C LYS A 620 28.52 4.57 -5.99
N ASN A 621 28.33 3.33 -6.43
CA ASN A 621 27.24 2.97 -7.34
C ASN A 621 25.89 2.97 -6.59
N ASP A 622 24.95 3.79 -7.05
CA ASP A 622 23.63 3.97 -6.44
C ASP A 622 22.86 2.63 -6.31
N PHE A 623 22.88 1.81 -7.36
CA PHE A 623 22.15 0.54 -7.40
C PHE A 623 22.77 -0.52 -6.50
N ALA A 624 24.10 -0.57 -6.41
CA ALA A 624 24.81 -1.47 -5.50
C ALA A 624 24.50 -1.12 -4.04
N LEU A 625 24.57 0.17 -3.68
CA LEU A 625 24.18 0.64 -2.35
C LEU A 625 22.71 0.34 -2.05
N PHE A 626 21.81 0.55 -3.02
CA PHE A 626 20.40 0.22 -2.85
C PHE A 626 20.19 -1.27 -2.57
N ALA A 627 20.75 -2.17 -3.38
CA ALA A 627 20.63 -3.61 -3.20
C ALA A 627 21.21 -4.09 -1.86
N LYS A 628 22.33 -3.51 -1.43
CA LYS A 628 22.95 -3.77 -0.13
C LYS A 628 22.04 -3.33 1.01
N THR A 629 21.51 -2.11 0.97
CA THR A 629 20.60 -1.62 2.02
C THR A 629 19.28 -2.39 2.06
N VAL A 630 18.73 -2.81 0.91
CA VAL A 630 17.57 -3.72 0.87
C VAL A 630 17.88 -5.02 1.60
N SER A 631 19.06 -5.59 1.35
CA SER A 631 19.50 -6.84 2.00
C SER A 631 19.68 -6.65 3.51
N ASP A 632 20.32 -5.56 3.94
CA ASP A 632 20.47 -5.21 5.36
C ASP A 632 19.11 -5.14 6.07
N VAL A 633 18.12 -4.47 5.46
CA VAL A 633 16.77 -4.33 6.05
C VAL A 633 16.06 -5.67 6.10
N VAL A 634 16.08 -6.46 5.02
CA VAL A 634 15.40 -7.77 4.99
C VAL A 634 15.98 -8.72 6.03
N GLU A 635 17.31 -8.79 6.13
CA GLU A 635 18.02 -9.68 7.05
C GLU A 635 18.16 -9.12 8.48
N ALA A 636 17.73 -7.89 8.74
CA ALA A 636 17.84 -7.26 10.04
C ALA A 636 17.09 -8.06 11.12
N ASP A 637 17.86 -8.48 12.13
CA ASP A 637 17.44 -9.01 13.42
C ASP A 637 17.88 -8.00 14.49
N ILE A 638 17.06 -6.97 14.69
CA ILE A 638 17.41 -5.78 15.48
C ILE A 638 17.52 -6.16 16.96
N LYS A 639 18.68 -5.90 17.57
CA LYS A 639 18.97 -6.24 18.98
C LYS A 639 19.16 -5.02 19.87
N ASN A 640 19.44 -3.86 19.28
CA ASN A 640 19.73 -2.63 20.01
C ASN A 640 19.51 -1.39 19.14
N GLU A 641 19.42 -0.22 19.78
CA GLU A 641 19.21 1.06 19.09
C GLU A 641 20.38 1.49 18.20
N ALA A 642 21.61 1.00 18.42
CA ALA A 642 22.75 1.35 17.58
C ALA A 642 22.64 0.71 16.19
N GLU A 643 22.14 -0.52 16.10
CA GLU A 643 21.81 -1.18 14.83
C GLU A 643 20.72 -0.42 14.07
N ILE A 644 19.68 0.04 14.77
CA ILE A 644 18.63 0.89 14.19
C ILE A 644 19.25 2.12 13.54
N ASN A 645 20.08 2.85 14.28
CA ASN A 645 20.70 4.08 13.77
C ASN A 645 21.60 3.82 12.55
N ASN A 646 22.33 2.71 12.53
CA ASN A 646 23.20 2.35 11.42
C ASN A 646 22.40 2.03 10.15
N ILE A 647 21.41 1.15 10.24
CA ILE A 647 20.57 0.77 9.09
C ILE A 647 19.75 1.99 8.62
N GLN A 648 19.22 2.77 9.56
CA GLN A 648 18.47 3.98 9.24
C GLN A 648 19.32 5.01 8.49
N SER A 649 20.58 5.19 8.86
CA SER A 649 21.49 6.11 8.15
C SER A 649 21.69 5.68 6.69
N ASN A 650 21.81 4.38 6.43
CA ASN A 650 21.89 3.86 5.06
C ASN A 650 20.59 4.08 4.28
N VAL A 651 19.43 3.84 4.92
CA VAL A 651 18.11 4.10 4.32
C VAL A 651 17.92 5.59 4.02
N ASP A 652 18.28 6.48 4.94
CA ASP A 652 18.17 7.93 4.74
C ASP A 652 19.06 8.40 3.58
N ARG A 653 20.24 7.79 3.41
CA ARG A 653 21.13 8.04 2.25
C ARG A 653 20.48 7.64 0.92
N ILE A 654 19.60 6.63 0.88
CA ILE A 654 18.91 6.20 -0.36
C ILE A 654 18.09 7.35 -0.96
N TYR A 655 17.47 8.20 -0.14
CA TYR A 655 16.70 9.36 -0.62
C TYR A 655 17.53 10.39 -1.39
N SER A 656 18.86 10.37 -1.23
CA SER A 656 19.77 11.27 -1.96
C SER A 656 20.26 10.70 -3.30
N LEU A 657 19.98 9.43 -3.59
CA LEU A 657 20.48 8.76 -4.78
C LEU A 657 19.68 9.19 -6.02
N LYS A 658 20.40 9.61 -7.06
CA LYS A 658 19.80 10.19 -8.26
C LYS A 658 18.95 9.16 -9.03
N HIS A 659 19.37 7.90 -9.02
CA HIS A 659 18.77 6.85 -9.85
C HIS A 659 17.75 5.97 -9.10
N VAL A 660 17.53 6.21 -7.80
CA VAL A 660 16.54 5.47 -7.01
C VAL A 660 15.24 6.28 -6.92
N PRO A 661 14.10 5.74 -7.39
CA PRO A 661 12.82 6.42 -7.26
C PRO A 661 12.44 6.60 -5.78
N GLN A 662 11.85 7.75 -5.44
CA GLN A 662 11.40 8.04 -4.08
C GLN A 662 10.48 6.93 -3.51
N ALA A 663 9.55 6.42 -4.32
CA ALA A 663 8.67 5.32 -3.91
C ALA A 663 9.41 4.05 -3.46
N LYS A 664 10.59 3.77 -4.04
CA LYS A 664 11.43 2.63 -3.63
C LYS A 664 12.17 2.91 -2.31
N ALA A 665 12.60 4.15 -2.09
CA ALA A 665 13.16 4.58 -0.81
C ALA A 665 12.11 4.54 0.30
N ASP A 666 10.89 5.02 0.02
CA ASP A 666 9.75 5.00 0.95
C ASP A 666 9.38 3.57 1.35
N ALA A 667 9.24 2.66 0.38
CA ALA A 667 8.95 1.25 0.65
C ALA A 667 10.03 0.59 1.55
N LEU A 668 11.31 0.85 1.26
CA LEU A 668 12.43 0.36 2.07
C LEU A 668 12.41 0.92 3.49
N ASN A 669 12.14 2.21 3.63
CA ASN A 669 12.10 2.88 4.93
C ASN A 669 10.91 2.39 5.78
N LEU A 670 9.76 2.17 5.16
CA LEU A 670 8.59 1.59 5.82
C LEU A 670 8.88 0.18 6.36
N GLU A 671 9.52 -0.67 5.57
CA GLU A 671 9.88 -2.03 6.03
C GLU A 671 10.84 -2.00 7.23
N LEU A 672 11.82 -1.08 7.21
CA LEU A 672 12.67 -0.86 8.37
C LEU A 672 11.86 -0.38 9.59
N GLN A 673 10.95 0.58 9.42
CA GLN A 673 10.12 1.07 10.53
C GLN A 673 9.25 -0.05 11.12
N PHE A 674 8.76 -0.99 10.31
CA PHE A 674 8.01 -2.14 10.81
C PHE A 674 8.88 -3.04 11.69
N LYS A 675 10.11 -3.34 11.27
CA LYS A 675 11.06 -4.11 12.11
C LYS A 675 11.44 -3.37 13.39
N ILE A 676 11.52 -2.04 13.36
CA ILE A 676 11.76 -1.23 14.56
C ILE A 676 10.57 -1.33 15.53
N ILE A 677 9.33 -1.35 15.03
CA ILE A 677 8.13 -1.58 15.85
C ILE A 677 8.20 -2.95 16.50
N ASP A 678 8.45 -4.01 15.71
CA ASP A 678 8.54 -5.38 16.22
C ASP A 678 9.59 -5.50 17.35
N TYR A 679 10.75 -4.83 17.20
CA TYR A 679 11.78 -4.76 18.22
C TYR A 679 11.30 -4.00 19.47
N ALA A 680 10.70 -2.83 19.29
CA ALA A 680 10.30 -1.98 20.40
C ALA A 680 9.13 -2.59 21.21
N ASP A 681 8.29 -3.41 20.58
CA ASP A 681 7.19 -4.14 21.23
C ASP A 681 7.65 -5.28 22.15
N THR A 682 8.93 -5.64 22.14
CA THR A 682 9.46 -6.71 23.00
C THR A 682 9.57 -6.34 24.48
N SER A 683 9.49 -5.05 24.86
CA SER A 683 9.59 -4.64 26.26
C SER A 683 8.83 -3.35 26.59
N ALA A 684 8.15 -3.32 27.74
CA ALA A 684 7.42 -2.15 28.24
C ALA A 684 8.33 -1.15 28.99
N SER A 685 9.39 -0.67 28.33
CA SER A 685 10.29 0.34 28.91
C SER A 685 9.99 1.74 28.37
N ALA A 686 10.29 2.78 29.14
CA ALA A 686 10.02 4.16 28.74
C ALA A 686 10.82 4.60 27.50
N SER A 687 11.99 3.99 27.23
CA SER A 687 12.75 4.23 26.00
C SER A 687 12.09 3.55 24.80
N MET A 688 11.56 2.32 24.96
CA MET A 688 10.82 1.65 23.89
C MET A 688 9.50 2.36 23.56
N GLU A 689 8.77 2.87 24.56
CA GLU A 689 7.58 3.70 24.32
C GLU A 689 7.91 4.95 23.50
N ALA A 690 9.03 5.61 23.79
CA ALA A 690 9.48 6.79 23.05
C ALA A 690 9.95 6.44 21.62
N LEU A 691 10.63 5.29 21.46
CA LEU A 691 11.04 4.77 20.17
C LEU A 691 9.80 4.50 19.30
N LEU A 692 8.82 3.75 19.82
CA LEU A 692 7.53 3.49 19.17
C LEU A 692 6.86 4.79 18.72
N GLU A 693 6.72 5.77 19.61
CA GLU A 693 6.11 7.07 19.27
C GLU A 693 6.86 7.77 18.12
N SER A 694 8.20 7.79 18.17
CA SER A 694 9.01 8.40 17.11
C SER A 694 8.92 7.64 15.78
N THR A 695 8.87 6.31 15.82
CA THR A 695 8.73 5.44 14.65
C THR A 695 7.38 5.64 13.98
N TYR A 696 6.28 5.77 14.74
CA TYR A 696 4.98 6.12 14.15
C TYR A 696 4.97 7.46 13.47
N GLU A 697 5.51 8.50 14.11
CA GLU A 697 5.55 9.82 13.48
C GLU A 697 6.45 9.81 12.23
N LYS A 698 7.51 9.00 12.21
CA LYS A 698 8.31 8.77 11.00
C LYS A 698 7.50 8.07 9.90
N ILE A 699 6.76 6.99 10.21
CA ILE A 699 5.85 6.34 9.24
C ILE A 699 4.88 7.37 8.65
N LYS A 700 4.30 8.26 9.48
CA LYS A 700 3.38 9.31 9.01
C LYS A 700 4.01 10.28 8.01
N THR A 701 5.32 10.51 8.09
CA THR A 701 6.03 11.36 7.12
C THR A 701 6.38 10.66 5.81
N ILE A 702 6.53 9.33 5.84
CA ILE A 702 6.87 8.51 4.67
C ILE A 702 5.61 8.19 3.86
N VAL A 703 4.49 7.92 4.55
CA VAL A 703 3.25 7.50 3.92
C VAL A 703 2.60 8.66 3.16
N ASN A 704 2.71 8.62 1.83
CA ASN A 704 1.84 9.39 0.96
C ASN A 704 0.58 8.57 0.62
N VAL A 705 -0.55 9.00 1.18
CA VAL A 705 -1.84 8.32 1.04
C VAL A 705 -2.32 8.28 -0.41
N GLU A 706 -1.96 9.28 -1.23
CA GLU A 706 -2.40 9.38 -2.64
C GLU A 706 -1.70 8.37 -3.57
N SER A 707 -0.55 7.82 -3.16
CA SER A 707 0.24 6.89 -3.97
C SER A 707 0.18 5.43 -3.52
N ASN A 708 -0.59 5.11 -2.48
CA ASN A 708 -0.64 3.76 -1.90
C ASN A 708 -1.76 2.89 -2.50
N THR A 709 -1.56 1.58 -2.50
CA THR A 709 -2.64 0.62 -2.75
C THR A 709 -3.48 0.43 -1.49
N TRP A 710 -4.73 -0.02 -1.63
CA TRP A 710 -5.59 -0.32 -0.47
C TRP A 710 -4.97 -1.39 0.44
N MET A 711 -4.19 -2.33 -0.09
CA MET A 711 -3.49 -3.36 0.68
C MET A 711 -2.41 -2.77 1.59
N ASN A 712 -1.59 -1.86 1.06
CA ASN A 712 -0.57 -1.17 1.85
C ASN A 712 -1.21 -0.29 2.93
N ALA A 713 -2.30 0.42 2.58
CA ALA A 713 -3.07 1.20 3.54
C ALA A 713 -3.65 0.34 4.67
N TYR A 714 -4.14 -0.87 4.36
CA TYR A 714 -4.70 -1.78 5.35
C TYR A 714 -3.65 -2.38 6.29
N LYS A 715 -2.48 -2.78 5.76
CA LYS A 715 -1.36 -3.25 6.58
C LYS A 715 -0.94 -2.16 7.57
N LEU A 716 -0.73 -0.94 7.09
CA LEU A 716 -0.40 0.20 7.93
C LEU A 716 -1.49 0.44 8.98
N ALA A 717 -2.77 0.43 8.57
CA ALA A 717 -3.88 0.62 9.49
C ALA A 717 -3.91 -0.44 10.61
N ASN A 718 -3.66 -1.71 10.31
CA ASN A 718 -3.58 -2.78 11.32
C ASN A 718 -2.49 -2.53 12.37
N ILE A 719 -1.35 -1.98 11.97
CA ILE A 719 -0.30 -1.58 12.92
C ILE A 719 -0.85 -0.46 13.82
N PHE A 720 -1.39 0.62 13.26
CA PHE A 720 -1.94 1.71 14.06
C PHE A 720 -3.11 1.26 14.95
N ILE A 721 -3.88 0.25 14.55
CA ILE A 721 -4.90 -0.41 15.38
C ILE A 721 -4.27 -1.09 16.59
N ASP A 722 -3.22 -1.90 16.41
CA ASP A 722 -2.54 -2.61 17.51
C ASP A 722 -2.08 -1.62 18.59
N HIS A 723 -1.57 -0.47 18.16
CA HIS A 723 -1.11 0.57 19.07
C HIS A 723 -2.23 1.47 19.59
N GLY A 724 -3.42 1.46 18.97
CA GLY A 724 -4.60 2.20 19.40
C GLY A 724 -4.70 3.61 18.84
N ASP A 725 -3.97 3.95 17.77
CA ASP A 725 -4.15 5.19 16.99
C ASP A 725 -5.24 4.97 15.92
N TYR A 726 -6.45 4.62 16.37
CA TYR A 726 -7.61 4.37 15.52
C TYR A 726 -7.94 5.52 14.55
N PRO A 727 -7.83 6.81 14.93
CA PRO A 727 -8.07 7.90 13.99
C PRO A 727 -7.11 7.88 12.79
N TYR A 728 -5.85 7.50 12.99
CA TYR A 728 -4.89 7.42 11.90
C TYR A 728 -5.11 6.16 11.04
N ALA A 729 -5.47 5.02 11.65
CA ALA A 729 -5.89 3.83 10.91
C ALA A 729 -7.11 4.13 10.01
N GLU A 730 -8.10 4.85 10.54
CA GLU A 730 -9.26 5.31 9.77
C GLU A 730 -8.82 6.22 8.61
N PHE A 731 -7.94 7.19 8.87
CA PHE A 731 -7.43 8.10 7.86
C PHE A 731 -6.74 7.38 6.69
N LEU A 732 -5.93 6.36 6.99
CA LEU A 732 -5.25 5.54 5.96
C LEU A 732 -6.23 4.77 5.08
N MET A 733 -7.30 4.24 5.68
CA MET A 733 -8.27 3.38 5.00
C MET A 733 -9.36 4.15 4.25
N ALA A 734 -9.73 5.34 4.73
CA ALA A 734 -10.84 6.14 4.21
C ALA A 734 -10.81 6.42 2.68
N PRO A 735 -9.66 6.64 2.02
CA PRO A 735 -9.63 6.87 0.57
C PRO A 735 -10.12 5.68 -0.25
N PHE A 736 -9.91 4.45 0.25
CA PHE A 736 -10.19 3.21 -0.47
C PHE A 736 -11.53 2.58 -0.11
N ILE A 737 -12.21 3.06 0.94
CA ILE A 737 -13.39 2.38 1.47
C ILE A 737 -14.48 2.18 0.42
N ASP A 738 -14.72 3.15 -0.46
CA ASP A 738 -15.78 3.06 -1.48
C ASP A 738 -15.36 2.29 -2.76
N SER A 739 -14.12 1.79 -2.82
CA SER A 739 -13.66 0.93 -3.92
C SER A 739 -14.34 -0.44 -3.86
N LYS A 740 -14.74 -0.95 -5.03
CA LYS A 740 -15.27 -2.32 -5.19
C LYS A 740 -14.18 -3.41 -5.14
N LYS A 741 -12.90 -3.04 -5.09
CA LYS A 741 -11.76 -3.97 -5.16
C LYS A 741 -11.10 -4.28 -3.80
N ILE A 742 -11.65 -3.78 -2.70
CA ILE A 742 -11.13 -4.05 -1.34
C ILE A 742 -11.58 -5.43 -0.87
N SER A 743 -10.82 -6.04 0.06
CA SER A 743 -11.23 -7.29 0.70
C SER A 743 -12.33 -7.07 1.75
N ASP A 744 -13.06 -8.15 2.07
CA ASP A 744 -14.05 -8.13 3.15
C ASP A 744 -13.40 -7.77 4.49
N ASP A 745 -12.20 -8.28 4.76
CA ASP A 745 -11.43 -7.93 5.95
C ASP A 745 -11.17 -6.42 6.09
N PHE A 746 -10.87 -5.73 4.98
CA PHE A 746 -10.72 -4.29 4.97
C PHE A 746 -12.03 -3.61 5.38
N LEU A 747 -13.14 -4.02 4.77
CA LEU A 747 -14.46 -3.44 5.01
C LEU A 747 -14.88 -3.63 6.47
N PHE A 748 -14.79 -4.85 7.00
CA PHE A 748 -15.18 -5.17 8.37
C PHE A 748 -14.27 -4.50 9.41
N THR A 749 -12.97 -4.38 9.13
CA THR A 749 -12.06 -3.64 10.00
C THR A 749 -12.41 -2.16 10.02
N TYR A 750 -12.64 -1.53 8.87
CA TYR A 750 -13.05 -0.13 8.80
C TYR A 750 -14.39 0.12 9.50
N PHE A 751 -15.36 -0.79 9.35
CA PHE A 751 -16.64 -0.72 10.05
C PHE A 751 -16.45 -0.77 11.57
N SER A 752 -15.58 -1.65 12.06
CA SER A 752 -15.28 -1.75 13.50
C SER A 752 -14.58 -0.50 14.06
N LEU A 753 -13.74 0.18 13.26
CA LEU A 753 -13.14 1.47 13.59
C LEU A 753 -14.17 2.59 13.76
N TRP A 754 -15.40 2.43 13.28
CA TRP A 754 -16.48 3.41 13.49
C TRP A 754 -17.38 3.08 14.69
N SER A 755 -17.23 1.90 15.30
CA SER A 755 -18.08 1.43 16.40
C SER A 755 -17.67 1.96 17.78
N TYR A 756 -16.39 2.36 17.96
CA TYR A 756 -15.85 2.64 19.29
C TYR A 756 -16.23 4.02 19.83
N ARG A 757 -16.64 4.96 18.97
CA ARG A 757 -16.90 6.35 19.32
C ARG A 757 -18.29 6.81 18.95
N GLU A 758 -18.93 7.49 19.88
CA GLU A 758 -20.27 8.05 19.71
C GLU A 758 -20.37 9.02 18.52
N GLU A 759 -19.40 9.90 18.35
CA GLU A 759 -19.36 10.78 17.18
C GLU A 759 -19.19 10.05 15.84
N LEU A 760 -18.78 8.78 15.82
CA LEU A 760 -18.64 7.99 14.60
C LEU A 760 -19.88 7.14 14.35
N TYR A 761 -20.30 6.33 15.32
CA TYR A 761 -21.43 5.40 15.11
C TYR A 761 -22.78 6.12 14.94
N LEU A 762 -22.95 7.33 15.48
CA LEU A 762 -24.14 8.14 15.24
C LEU A 762 -24.19 8.78 13.85
N GLY A 763 -23.08 8.79 13.12
CA GLY A 763 -22.97 9.34 11.78
C GLY A 763 -23.56 8.42 10.73
N SER A 764 -24.03 9.00 9.61
CA SER A 764 -24.70 8.24 8.55
C SER A 764 -23.77 7.26 7.84
N LYS A 765 -22.46 7.52 7.82
CA LYS A 765 -21.48 6.59 7.24
C LYS A 765 -21.45 5.26 7.98
N PHE A 766 -21.69 5.25 9.30
CA PHE A 766 -21.76 4.01 10.06
C PHE A 766 -22.93 3.14 9.62
N ALA A 767 -24.10 3.75 9.34
CA ALA A 767 -25.25 3.04 8.78
C ALA A 767 -24.98 2.53 7.34
N GLU A 768 -24.32 3.34 6.50
CA GLU A 768 -23.89 2.91 5.15
C GLU A 768 -22.93 1.71 5.23
N LEU A 769 -21.95 1.75 6.15
CA LEU A 769 -21.01 0.65 6.36
C LEU A 769 -21.70 -0.60 6.90
N ALA A 770 -22.63 -0.45 7.85
CA ALA A 770 -23.41 -1.56 8.39
C ALA A 770 -24.20 -2.28 7.30
N GLN A 771 -24.91 -1.51 6.46
CA GLN A 771 -25.66 -2.04 5.32
C GLN A 771 -24.74 -2.80 4.35
N ARG A 772 -23.58 -2.21 4.01
CA ARG A 772 -22.62 -2.85 3.11
C ARG A 772 -22.00 -4.12 3.70
N CYS A 773 -21.66 -4.12 4.99
CA CYS A 773 -21.14 -5.31 5.67
C CYS A 773 -22.19 -6.42 5.68
N PHE A 774 -23.46 -6.09 5.94
CA PHE A 774 -24.57 -7.02 5.88
C PHE A 774 -24.74 -7.63 4.48
N GLU A 775 -24.70 -6.80 3.43
CA GLU A 775 -24.79 -7.25 2.03
C GLU A 775 -23.60 -8.13 1.60
N THR A 776 -22.43 -7.90 2.20
CA THR A 776 -21.20 -8.63 1.91
C THR A 776 -21.18 -10.00 2.61
N ASP A 777 -21.39 -10.01 3.93
CA ASP A 777 -21.45 -11.24 4.73
C ASP A 777 -22.37 -11.02 5.95
N ARG A 778 -23.61 -11.49 5.84
CA ARG A 778 -24.62 -11.40 6.91
C ARG A 778 -24.17 -12.07 8.21
N VAL A 779 -23.54 -13.24 8.14
CA VAL A 779 -23.19 -14.02 9.34
C VAL A 779 -22.09 -13.29 10.11
N ARG A 780 -21.06 -12.84 9.39
CA ARG A 780 -19.98 -12.03 9.97
C ARG A 780 -20.50 -10.70 10.50
N PHE A 781 -21.43 -10.03 9.80
CA PHE A 781 -22.10 -8.82 10.26
C PHE A 781 -22.84 -9.02 11.59
N CYS A 782 -23.69 -10.03 11.70
CA CYS A 782 -24.39 -10.29 12.95
C CYS A 782 -23.43 -10.64 14.09
N THR A 783 -22.39 -11.42 13.79
CA THR A 783 -21.35 -11.80 14.76
C THR A 783 -20.57 -10.58 15.27
N ILE A 784 -20.15 -9.67 14.39
CA ILE A 784 -19.40 -8.48 14.80
C ILE A 784 -20.27 -7.49 15.58
N MET A 785 -21.55 -7.33 15.19
CA MET A 785 -22.50 -6.48 15.92
C MET A 785 -22.71 -6.94 17.36
N ASP A 786 -22.72 -8.26 17.62
CA ASP A 786 -22.81 -8.83 18.98
C ASP A 786 -21.50 -8.61 19.79
N LYS A 787 -20.37 -8.32 19.14
CA LYS A 787 -19.10 -7.97 19.82
C LYS A 787 -19.02 -6.49 20.20
N PHE A 788 -19.65 -5.61 19.42
CA PHE A 788 -19.70 -4.17 19.71
C PHE A 788 -20.44 -3.88 21.01
N SER A 789 -20.29 -2.64 21.48
CA SER A 789 -21.20 -2.07 22.47
C SER A 789 -22.62 -2.06 21.89
N PHE A 790 -23.64 -2.51 22.62
CA PHE A 790 -25.01 -2.40 22.12
C PHE A 790 -25.49 -0.95 21.98
N GLN A 791 -24.74 0.02 22.51
CA GLN A 791 -25.03 1.45 22.38
C GLN A 791 -24.82 1.95 20.94
N VAL A 792 -24.16 1.18 20.06
CA VAL A 792 -24.15 1.49 18.61
C VAL A 792 -25.56 1.48 18.00
N LEU A 793 -26.53 0.85 18.67
CA LEU A 793 -27.95 0.87 18.31
C LEU A 793 -28.64 2.21 18.63
N GLU A 794 -27.93 3.21 19.18
CA GLU A 794 -28.39 4.60 19.17
C GLU A 794 -28.57 5.12 17.75
N ASN A 795 -27.80 4.60 16.79
CA ASN A 795 -28.07 4.82 15.37
C ASN A 795 -29.30 3.99 14.96
N LEU A 796 -30.41 4.68 14.73
CA LEU A 796 -31.71 4.02 14.52
C LEU A 796 -31.77 3.18 13.24
N GLU A 797 -30.97 3.52 12.23
CA GLU A 797 -30.89 2.76 10.98
C GLU A 797 -30.13 1.44 11.18
N VAL A 798 -29.01 1.51 11.91
CA VAL A 798 -28.26 0.30 12.30
C VAL A 798 -29.10 -0.57 13.22
N LYS A 799 -29.84 0.03 14.17
CA LYS A 799 -30.78 -0.71 15.03
C LYS A 799 -31.82 -1.45 14.19
N LYS A 800 -32.47 -0.75 13.27
CA LYS A 800 -33.49 -1.35 12.39
C LYS A 800 -32.92 -2.51 11.58
N LEU A 801 -31.72 -2.35 11.01
CA LEU A 801 -31.04 -3.40 10.25
C LEU A 801 -30.71 -4.62 11.14
N TYR A 802 -30.01 -4.40 12.25
CA TYR A 802 -29.61 -5.46 13.17
C TYR A 802 -30.81 -6.22 13.76
N CYS A 803 -31.84 -5.49 14.21
CA CYS A 803 -33.03 -6.10 14.79
C CYS A 803 -33.84 -6.93 13.80
N LYS A 804 -33.84 -6.54 12.51
CA LYS A 804 -34.57 -7.27 11.48
C LYS A 804 -33.79 -8.50 10.98
N GLU A 805 -32.48 -8.37 10.86
CA GLU A 805 -31.67 -9.33 10.12
C GLU A 805 -30.84 -10.27 11.03
N CYS A 806 -30.63 -9.92 12.30
CA CYS A 806 -29.77 -10.67 13.22
C CYS A 806 -30.48 -11.19 14.48
N LYS A 807 -31.74 -10.79 14.74
CA LYS A 807 -32.48 -11.17 15.95
C LYS A 807 -33.86 -11.74 15.65
#